data_AF-A0A420NG40-F1
#
_entry.id   AF-A0A420NG40-F1
#
_cell.length_a   1.000
_cell.length_b   1.000
_cell.length_c   1.000
_cell.angle_alpha   90.00
_cell.angle_beta   90.00
_cell.angle_gamma   90.00
#
_symmetry.space_group_name_H-M   'P 1'
#
loop_
_entity.id
_entity.type
_entity.pdbx_description
1 polymer ?
#
loop_
_entity_poly.entity_id
_entity_poly.type
_entity_poly.pdbx_seq_one_letter_code
_entity_poly.pdbx_strand_id
1 'polypeptide(L)'
;MTYGRGYRNQEGGQARVLWDSDGTTLNYLGDKITVDSFQQTAQALVREAEGWLDKLMGGQWSQIRETIRLRDIADSLVFEGPGRSFATNRRNAWLMPGAEKLTRLVGATLWKIVDAGNGGSRVECRRRAIEEYLGWLRQFRSSMFPVVHVWGGQPGRGPEVSTLKHCDTEQLPKNVFVFDGQVVLITDRDKSKGLNGKQGRKVARFLPEGPSLMMVAYIAWLLPFEKVLHRLSGIRGPSEAINPWLWKSAEKGLWDTAKLSKQLALVTGAQIGVQLTVSSYRHVAIEMGRRIKGLIVQQVELDAAVADSDDEAADPLTGEAHRQPKVEYVWDIQATHGSRIARNHYAVNLQFPSQLQPEMLSNFREISRLWHQFLARTDGDFGEKKRRAYNDDSMSVVDRAAKRQQLTIDREQATSPRLPLDSDMVPRYEDAEIDAGLKRMLGEDAGWKTPQQRDGMYRIMRLENNGIRSELLIVVLPIGGGKSILFMLPAFMEDERGTGGGPVSIVVVPFVSLVQDLVLRARELGIDCMEWRSDIDQEREERQRDARLVVVSADVAVSEGFTAYVESIRGRGLLERVFFDECHTAIMDVSYRERLGLLTGLHRFGCPLVMLTATLPVLMEDWFRERMLAQDATIIRAPTMRVNIRYRVKQVRPGKAAIEDGVVAAMKAVEGRMGTAQRGVIYCRSIKQCEAIAATVGCKAYHSKLTREARATALQDWVDGRDGQRWIAATTGLGTGIDIKGIVGVIHAGPPFRLVDFVQQTGRGGRQRGEVVDSVIVTDGRAGWANEFGSDIDHMNREGVELFMKDEGCRRLVLGRFFDGIELCCSDMRAEYCDRCLGETDEADGGEYWEEGKVLVVNRLKESVQEESRRMTRLYSWLDRVREVGCSVCFVKWHIHGAKEEDIRRMEHERKDCKLLKQKDFDRWQASLRFADYECCWECGLPYNWCSVGRVQGKCGYRNRILPVVMMVKVSETVRGLVRGRFGVDCTDEQAYREWIKRIRPMYGLSMTNGLAVWDEIIQYIARKEKG
;
A
#
# COMPACT_ATOMS: atom_id res chain seq x y z
N MET A 1 27.70 -7.39 1.02
CA MET A 1 28.83 -8.01 0.28
C MET A 1 28.58 -9.52 0.19
N THR A 2 29.34 -10.24 -0.65
CA THR A 2 29.62 -11.69 -0.56
C THR A 2 28.51 -12.71 -0.88
N TYR A 3 28.11 -12.83 -2.14
CA TYR A 3 27.73 -14.16 -2.70
C TYR A 3 28.64 -14.52 -3.88
N GLY A 4 28.95 -13.55 -4.75
CA GLY A 4 29.94 -13.74 -5.82
C GLY A 4 31.39 -13.85 -5.35
N ARG A 5 31.73 -13.40 -4.12
CA ARG A 5 33.08 -13.55 -3.54
C ARG A 5 33.27 -14.83 -2.71
N GLY A 6 32.21 -15.37 -2.13
CA GLY A 6 32.27 -16.62 -1.37
C GLY A 6 32.33 -17.86 -2.27
N TYR A 7 31.54 -17.85 -3.34
CA TYR A 7 31.48 -18.97 -4.30
C TYR A 7 32.77 -19.11 -5.14
N ARG A 8 33.44 -17.98 -5.43
CA ARG A 8 34.72 -17.95 -6.17
C ARG A 8 35.89 -18.54 -5.36
N ASN A 9 35.78 -18.50 -4.04
CA ASN A 9 36.81 -19.01 -3.12
C ASN A 9 36.63 -20.51 -2.80
N GLN A 10 35.48 -21.11 -3.11
CA GLN A 10 35.19 -22.53 -2.85
C GLN A 10 35.43 -23.45 -4.06
N GLU A 11 35.44 -22.94 -5.31
CA GLU A 11 35.55 -23.75 -6.54
C GLU A 11 36.85 -23.57 -7.35
N GLY A 12 37.93 -23.03 -6.77
CA GLY A 12 39.26 -23.09 -7.43
C GLY A 12 39.33 -22.48 -8.84
N GLY A 13 38.56 -21.43 -9.14
CA GLY A 13 38.78 -20.60 -10.32
C GLY A 13 38.64 -21.27 -11.70
N GLN A 14 37.82 -22.31 -11.87
CA GLN A 14 37.53 -22.82 -13.23
C GLN A 14 36.73 -21.79 -14.04
N ALA A 15 37.22 -21.48 -15.25
CA ALA A 15 36.53 -20.60 -16.19
C ALA A 15 35.24 -21.28 -16.69
N ARG A 16 34.07 -20.80 -16.22
CA ARG A 16 32.75 -21.32 -16.61
C ARG A 16 32.38 -21.03 -18.07
N VAL A 17 33.06 -20.07 -18.68
CA VAL A 17 32.86 -19.62 -20.05
C VAL A 17 34.22 -19.48 -20.73
N LEU A 18 34.40 -20.13 -21.87
CA LEU A 18 35.62 -20.06 -22.68
C LEU A 18 35.23 -19.83 -24.15
N TRP A 19 35.96 -18.99 -24.87
CA TRP A 19 35.78 -18.84 -26.31
C TRP A 19 36.77 -19.75 -27.04
N ASP A 20 36.31 -20.39 -28.12
CA ASP A 20 37.21 -21.02 -29.10
C ASP A 20 38.05 -19.92 -29.80
N SER A 21 39.21 -20.29 -30.35
CA SER A 21 40.20 -19.35 -30.90
C SER A 21 39.68 -18.53 -32.09
N ASP A 22 38.66 -19.03 -32.78
CA ASP A 22 37.97 -18.35 -33.87
C ASP A 22 37.02 -17.24 -33.40
N GLY A 23 36.70 -17.22 -32.10
CA GLY A 23 35.75 -16.29 -31.51
C GLY A 23 34.30 -16.45 -31.96
N THR A 24 33.93 -17.58 -32.57
CA THR A 24 32.57 -17.86 -33.05
C THR A 24 31.81 -18.83 -32.15
N THR A 25 32.53 -19.57 -31.31
CA THR A 25 31.96 -20.58 -30.41
C THR A 25 32.29 -20.28 -28.95
N LEU A 26 31.25 -20.30 -28.12
CA LEU A 26 31.33 -20.16 -26.67
C LEU A 26 31.13 -21.53 -26.01
N ASN A 27 32.07 -21.95 -25.19
CA ASN A 27 31.94 -23.13 -24.34
C ASN A 27 31.44 -22.71 -22.96
N TYR A 28 30.24 -23.16 -22.59
CA TYR A 28 29.64 -22.95 -21.27
C TYR A 28 29.52 -24.28 -20.54
N LEU A 29 30.31 -24.48 -19.47
CA LEU A 29 30.32 -25.71 -18.66
C LEU A 29 30.49 -27.02 -19.47
N GLY A 30 31.19 -26.97 -20.61
CA GLY A 30 31.41 -28.13 -21.50
C GLY A 30 30.52 -28.14 -22.74
N ASP A 31 29.42 -27.37 -22.74
CA ASP A 31 28.49 -27.29 -23.87
C ASP A 31 28.92 -26.19 -24.85
N LYS A 32 29.02 -26.53 -26.14
CA LYS A 32 29.41 -25.59 -27.21
C LYS A 32 28.19 -24.86 -27.77
N ILE A 33 28.24 -23.54 -27.78
CA ILE A 33 27.19 -22.65 -28.29
C ILE A 33 27.81 -21.71 -29.32
N THR A 34 27.44 -21.84 -30.59
CA THR A 34 27.91 -20.94 -31.64
C THR A 34 27.12 -19.64 -31.64
N VAL A 35 27.72 -18.55 -32.12
CA VAL A 35 27.04 -17.25 -32.27
C VAL A 35 25.82 -17.39 -33.18
N ASP A 36 25.96 -18.11 -34.30
CA ASP A 36 24.88 -18.36 -35.27
C ASP A 36 23.72 -19.15 -34.64
N SER A 37 24.00 -20.22 -33.90
CA SER A 37 22.95 -21.03 -33.27
C SER A 37 22.21 -20.24 -32.17
N PHE A 38 22.92 -19.38 -31.44
CA PHE A 38 22.33 -18.45 -30.47
C PHE A 38 21.41 -17.41 -31.14
N GLN A 39 21.83 -16.82 -32.26
CA GLN A 39 21.03 -15.87 -33.04
C GLN A 39 19.78 -16.53 -33.64
N GLN A 40 19.94 -17.70 -34.27
CA GLN A 40 18.82 -18.47 -34.83
C GLN A 40 17.77 -18.83 -33.78
N THR A 41 18.21 -19.20 -32.57
CA THR A 41 17.32 -19.47 -31.43
C THR A 41 16.53 -18.22 -31.03
N ALA A 42 17.19 -17.07 -30.93
CA ALA A 42 16.51 -15.82 -30.61
C ALA A 42 15.44 -15.46 -31.65
N GLN A 43 15.74 -15.66 -32.94
CA GLN A 43 14.78 -15.42 -34.02
C GLN A 43 13.63 -16.45 -34.04
N ALA A 44 13.91 -17.71 -33.71
CA ALA A 44 12.90 -18.76 -33.61
C ALA A 44 11.83 -18.43 -32.57
N LEU A 45 12.23 -17.88 -31.41
CA LEU A 45 11.30 -17.40 -30.38
C LEU A 45 10.29 -16.37 -30.91
N VAL A 46 10.77 -15.42 -31.73
CA VAL A 46 9.92 -14.37 -32.31
C VAL A 46 8.97 -14.97 -33.34
N ARG A 47 9.46 -15.84 -34.23
CA ARG A 47 8.62 -16.52 -35.24
C ARG A 47 7.52 -17.36 -34.59
N GLU A 48 7.82 -18.05 -33.50
CA GLU A 48 6.83 -18.85 -32.77
C GLU A 48 5.74 -17.97 -32.15
N ALA A 49 6.13 -16.89 -31.46
CA ALA A 49 5.17 -15.94 -30.88
C ALA A 49 4.31 -15.26 -31.96
N GLU A 50 4.91 -14.86 -33.08
CA GLU A 50 4.19 -14.24 -34.20
C GLU A 50 3.20 -15.23 -34.85
N GLY A 51 3.58 -16.50 -35.00
CA GLY A 51 2.68 -17.54 -35.52
C GLY A 51 1.46 -17.79 -34.64
N TRP A 52 1.62 -17.74 -33.31
CA TRP A 52 0.47 -17.81 -32.40
C TRP A 52 -0.41 -16.56 -32.45
N LEU A 53 0.20 -15.38 -32.58
CA LEU A 53 -0.54 -14.13 -32.72
C LEU A 53 -1.35 -14.11 -34.02
N ASP A 54 -0.78 -14.57 -35.13
CA ASP A 54 -1.46 -14.67 -36.41
C ASP A 54 -2.70 -15.55 -36.32
N LYS A 55 -2.60 -16.73 -35.69
CA LYS A 55 -3.75 -17.59 -35.39
C LYS A 55 -4.82 -16.88 -34.55
N LEU A 56 -4.42 -16.16 -33.50
CA LEU A 56 -5.35 -15.40 -32.65
C LEU A 56 -6.06 -14.26 -33.40
N MET A 57 -5.45 -13.77 -34.46
CA MET A 57 -5.95 -12.70 -35.32
C MET A 57 -6.66 -13.23 -36.58
N GLY A 58 -6.94 -14.53 -36.66
CA GLY A 58 -7.64 -15.15 -37.79
C GLY A 58 -6.80 -15.28 -39.07
N GLY A 59 -5.47 -15.33 -38.96
CA GLY A 59 -4.55 -15.41 -40.09
C GLY A 59 -4.29 -14.08 -40.79
N GLN A 60 -4.65 -12.96 -40.15
CA GLN A 60 -4.59 -11.61 -40.72
C GLN A 60 -3.57 -10.70 -40.04
N TRP A 61 -2.63 -11.24 -39.25
CA TRP A 61 -1.68 -10.42 -38.50
C TRP A 61 -0.77 -9.59 -39.41
N SER A 62 -0.35 -10.13 -40.56
CA SER A 62 0.49 -9.42 -41.54
C SER A 62 -0.14 -8.11 -42.04
N GLN A 63 -1.46 -8.10 -42.25
CA GLN A 63 -2.22 -6.91 -42.68
C GLN A 63 -2.51 -5.99 -41.50
N ILE A 64 -2.84 -6.57 -40.33
CA ILE A 64 -3.20 -5.79 -39.15
C ILE A 64 -2.01 -5.05 -38.56
N ARG A 65 -0.81 -5.64 -38.56
CA ARG A 65 0.39 -5.00 -38.01
C ARG A 65 0.76 -3.71 -38.75
N GLU A 66 0.45 -3.61 -40.06
CA GLU A 66 0.63 -2.39 -40.86
C GLU A 66 -0.29 -1.24 -40.41
N THR A 67 -1.40 -1.55 -39.73
CA THR A 67 -2.31 -0.54 -39.17
C THR A 67 -1.79 0.12 -37.89
N ILE A 68 -0.79 -0.47 -37.24
CA ILE A 68 -0.25 0.02 -35.96
C ILE A 68 0.94 0.93 -36.23
N ARG A 69 0.72 2.24 -36.11
CA ARG A 69 1.80 3.23 -36.14
C ARG A 69 2.33 3.47 -34.74
N LEU A 70 3.38 2.75 -34.34
CA LEU A 70 3.93 2.82 -32.98
C LEU A 70 4.28 4.25 -32.53
N ARG A 71 4.76 5.10 -33.46
CA ARG A 71 5.11 6.51 -33.19
C ARG A 71 3.90 7.38 -32.85
N ASP A 72 2.71 6.99 -33.29
CA ASP A 72 1.47 7.74 -33.09
C ASP A 72 0.78 7.36 -31.76
N ILE A 73 1.32 6.37 -31.03
CA ILE A 73 0.80 5.94 -29.74
C ILE A 73 1.26 6.93 -28.67
N ALA A 74 0.30 7.64 -28.09
CA ALA A 74 0.52 8.52 -26.95
C ALA A 74 0.50 7.72 -25.65
N ASP A 75 1.59 7.73 -24.89
CA ASP A 75 1.66 7.14 -23.56
C ASP A 75 2.33 8.10 -22.58
N SER A 76 1.98 7.96 -21.30
CA SER A 76 2.58 8.71 -20.21
C SER A 76 3.50 7.79 -19.41
N LEU A 77 4.74 8.26 -19.18
CA LEU A 77 5.69 7.61 -18.28
C LEU A 77 5.40 7.93 -16.79
N VAL A 78 4.39 8.77 -16.52
CA VAL A 78 3.95 9.15 -15.17
C VAL A 78 2.80 8.25 -14.73
N PHE A 79 2.67 8.06 -13.41
CA PHE A 79 1.50 7.41 -12.82
C PHE A 79 0.25 8.26 -13.05
N GLU A 80 -0.76 7.68 -13.71
CA GLU A 80 -2.02 8.35 -14.06
C GLU A 80 -3.22 7.83 -13.26
N GLY A 81 -3.00 6.80 -12.43
CA GLY A 81 -4.02 6.19 -11.57
C GLY A 81 -4.46 4.79 -12.02
N PRO A 82 -5.24 4.06 -11.20
CA PRO A 82 -5.50 2.65 -11.39
C PRO A 82 -6.15 2.34 -12.76
N GLY A 83 -5.64 1.32 -13.45
CA GLY A 83 -6.12 0.89 -14.77
C GLY A 83 -5.64 1.76 -15.95
N ARG A 84 -4.80 2.77 -15.72
CA ARG A 84 -4.26 3.62 -16.79
C ARG A 84 -3.11 2.96 -17.54
N SER A 85 -3.14 3.05 -18.87
CA SER A 85 -2.11 2.60 -19.81
C SER A 85 -2.32 3.28 -21.17
N PHE A 86 -1.39 3.09 -22.12
CA PHE A 86 -1.62 3.56 -23.50
C PHE A 86 -2.92 3.01 -24.10
N ALA A 87 -3.37 1.80 -23.72
CA ALA A 87 -4.60 1.23 -24.22
C ALA A 87 -5.86 1.90 -23.64
N THR A 88 -5.76 2.57 -22.49
CA THR A 88 -6.87 3.35 -21.90
C THR A 88 -6.71 4.86 -22.12
N ASN A 89 -5.64 5.29 -22.79
CA ASN A 89 -5.42 6.67 -23.19
C ASN A 89 -6.31 7.04 -24.38
N ARG A 90 -7.12 8.09 -24.23
CA ARG A 90 -8.09 8.54 -25.25
C ARG A 90 -7.44 8.98 -26.57
N ARG A 91 -6.19 9.46 -26.54
CA ARG A 91 -5.46 9.85 -27.75
C ARG A 91 -5.21 8.67 -28.69
N ASN A 92 -5.27 7.45 -28.17
CA ASN A 92 -5.06 6.21 -28.92
C ASN A 92 -6.36 5.55 -29.39
N ALA A 93 -7.48 6.28 -29.41
CA ALA A 93 -8.77 5.75 -29.88
C ALA A 93 -8.71 5.18 -31.31
N TRP A 94 -7.78 5.68 -32.14
CA TRP A 94 -7.51 5.18 -33.50
C TRP A 94 -7.02 3.72 -33.53
N LEU A 95 -6.39 3.22 -32.45
CA LEU A 95 -6.01 1.81 -32.32
C LEU A 95 -7.24 0.89 -32.11
N MET A 96 -8.40 1.47 -31.79
CA MET A 96 -9.58 0.75 -31.31
C MET A 96 -9.24 -0.24 -30.18
N PRO A 97 -8.66 0.23 -29.06
CA PRO A 97 -8.37 -0.64 -27.93
C PRO A 97 -9.68 -1.18 -27.34
N GLY A 98 -9.74 -2.49 -27.11
CA GLY A 98 -10.98 -3.18 -26.76
C GLY A 98 -11.15 -4.51 -27.49
N ALA A 99 -12.31 -5.12 -27.27
CA ALA A 99 -12.65 -6.42 -27.83
C ALA A 99 -13.23 -6.33 -29.26
N GLU A 100 -13.65 -5.14 -29.70
CA GLU A 100 -14.45 -4.95 -30.92
C GLU A 100 -13.72 -5.43 -32.17
N LYS A 101 -12.41 -5.16 -32.27
CA LYS A 101 -11.60 -5.56 -33.42
C LYS A 101 -11.57 -7.08 -33.56
N LEU A 102 -11.28 -7.80 -32.48
CA LEU A 102 -11.25 -9.26 -32.47
C LEU A 102 -12.65 -9.87 -32.61
N THR A 103 -13.67 -9.24 -32.05
CA THR A 103 -15.08 -9.63 -32.29
C THR A 103 -15.43 -9.62 -33.78
N ARG A 104 -14.95 -8.64 -34.57
CA ARG A 104 -15.19 -8.60 -36.01
C ARG A 104 -14.39 -9.67 -36.77
N LEU A 105 -13.15 -9.91 -36.36
CA LEU A 105 -12.23 -10.83 -37.05
C LEU A 105 -12.59 -12.30 -36.81
N VAL A 106 -12.85 -12.67 -35.56
CA VAL A 106 -13.02 -14.06 -35.15
C VAL A 106 -14.35 -14.33 -34.44
N GLY A 107 -15.20 -13.32 -34.20
CA GLY A 107 -16.46 -13.53 -33.47
C GLY A 107 -17.40 -14.54 -34.13
N ALA A 108 -17.50 -14.53 -35.47
CA ALA A 108 -18.35 -15.48 -36.21
C ALA A 108 -17.87 -16.94 -36.12
N THR A 109 -16.59 -17.18 -35.82
CA THR A 109 -16.07 -18.53 -35.59
C THR A 109 -16.33 -18.99 -34.15
N LEU A 110 -16.40 -18.05 -33.20
CA LEU A 110 -16.53 -18.31 -31.75
C LEU A 110 -17.98 -18.32 -31.24
N TRP A 111 -18.89 -17.60 -31.89
CA TRP A 111 -20.31 -17.56 -31.51
C TRP A 111 -21.21 -17.27 -32.71
N LYS A 112 -22.51 -17.49 -32.54
CA LYS A 112 -23.55 -17.08 -33.49
C LYS A 112 -24.58 -16.22 -32.78
N ILE A 113 -25.18 -15.30 -33.52
CA ILE A 113 -26.30 -14.50 -33.02
C ILE A 113 -27.58 -15.26 -33.40
N VAL A 114 -28.43 -15.55 -32.42
CA VAL A 114 -29.70 -16.24 -32.61
C VAL A 114 -30.85 -15.38 -32.10
N ASP A 115 -32.02 -15.53 -32.70
CA ASP A 115 -33.24 -14.86 -32.22
C ASP A 115 -33.55 -15.34 -30.79
N ALA A 116 -33.84 -14.40 -29.90
CA ALA A 116 -34.20 -14.67 -28.52
C ALA A 116 -35.71 -14.95 -28.35
N GLY A 117 -36.50 -14.91 -29.43
CA GLY A 117 -37.93 -15.22 -29.44
C GLY A 117 -38.81 -14.12 -28.85
N ASN A 118 -38.24 -12.98 -28.48
CA ASN A 118 -38.92 -11.82 -27.90
C ASN A 118 -38.70 -10.53 -28.73
N GLY A 119 -38.28 -10.66 -29.99
CA GLY A 119 -37.85 -9.53 -30.83
C GLY A 119 -36.44 -9.02 -30.53
N GLY A 120 -35.72 -9.64 -29.59
CA GLY A 120 -34.30 -9.39 -29.31
C GLY A 120 -33.38 -10.48 -29.88
N SER A 121 -32.08 -10.20 -29.96
CA SER A 121 -31.06 -11.19 -30.35
C SER A 121 -30.22 -11.61 -29.15
N ARG A 122 -29.87 -12.91 -29.05
CA ARG A 122 -28.94 -13.45 -28.04
C ARG A 122 -27.72 -14.07 -28.70
N VAL A 123 -26.59 -14.07 -27.98
CA VAL A 123 -25.34 -14.67 -28.44
C VAL A 123 -25.25 -16.11 -27.94
N GLU A 124 -25.16 -17.06 -28.86
CA GLU A 124 -24.93 -18.48 -28.57
C GLU A 124 -23.47 -18.83 -28.82
N CYS A 125 -22.74 -19.13 -27.74
CA CYS A 125 -21.30 -19.36 -27.74
C CYS A 125 -20.94 -20.79 -28.18
N ARG A 126 -19.98 -20.93 -29.09
CA ARG A 126 -19.39 -22.22 -29.45
C ARG A 126 -18.27 -22.54 -28.45
N ARG A 127 -18.65 -23.11 -27.31
CA ARG A 127 -17.74 -23.34 -26.17
C ARG A 127 -16.40 -23.97 -26.54
N ARG A 128 -16.41 -25.04 -27.36
CA ARG A 128 -15.17 -25.73 -27.80
C ARG A 128 -14.23 -24.81 -28.59
N ALA A 129 -14.77 -23.96 -29.46
CA ALA A 129 -13.97 -22.99 -30.22
C ALA A 129 -13.37 -21.91 -29.30
N ILE A 130 -14.12 -21.49 -28.27
CA ILE A 130 -13.61 -20.55 -27.25
C ILE A 130 -12.52 -21.19 -26.40
N GLU A 131 -12.68 -22.44 -25.97
CA GLU A 131 -11.66 -23.19 -25.21
C GLU A 131 -10.35 -23.33 -26.01
N GLU A 132 -10.47 -23.64 -27.31
CA GLU A 132 -9.34 -23.74 -28.23
C GLU A 132 -8.65 -22.38 -28.42
N TYR A 133 -9.41 -21.31 -28.63
CA TYR A 133 -8.87 -19.94 -28.75
C TYR A 133 -8.14 -19.49 -27.48
N LEU A 134 -8.72 -19.74 -26.30
CA LEU A 134 -8.05 -19.50 -25.01
C LEU A 134 -6.79 -20.36 -24.85
N GLY A 135 -6.77 -21.56 -25.43
CA GLY A 135 -5.57 -22.40 -25.56
C GLY A 135 -4.47 -21.75 -26.38
N TRP A 136 -4.80 -21.22 -27.56
CA TRP A 136 -3.84 -20.47 -28.39
C TRP A 136 -3.32 -19.22 -27.67
N LEU A 137 -4.17 -18.52 -26.92
CA LEU A 137 -3.75 -17.36 -26.12
C LEU A 137 -2.74 -17.74 -25.03
N ARG A 138 -2.90 -18.91 -24.40
CA ARG A 138 -1.91 -19.45 -23.43
C ARG A 138 -0.58 -19.79 -24.10
N GLN A 139 -0.61 -20.31 -25.34
CA GLN A 139 0.61 -20.59 -26.09
C GLN A 139 1.32 -19.30 -26.50
N PHE A 140 0.60 -18.34 -27.08
CA PHE A 140 1.15 -17.00 -27.38
C PHE A 140 1.84 -16.36 -26.17
N ARG A 141 1.19 -16.36 -24.99
CA ARG A 141 1.83 -15.85 -23.76
C ARG A 141 3.10 -16.62 -23.39
N SER A 142 3.08 -17.94 -23.53
CA SER A 142 4.22 -18.80 -23.19
C SER A 142 5.41 -18.57 -24.12
N SER A 143 5.17 -18.31 -25.41
CA SER A 143 6.20 -17.97 -26.40
C SER A 143 6.65 -16.50 -26.31
N MET A 144 5.75 -15.56 -25.98
CA MET A 144 6.09 -14.14 -25.83
C MET A 144 6.92 -13.85 -24.57
N PHE A 145 6.77 -14.66 -23.52
CA PHE A 145 7.49 -14.51 -22.25
C PHE A 145 9.04 -14.57 -22.40
N PRO A 146 9.63 -15.59 -23.07
CA PRO A 146 11.05 -15.60 -23.38
C PRO A 146 11.45 -14.56 -24.46
N VAL A 147 10.57 -14.21 -25.41
CA VAL A 147 10.85 -13.12 -26.38
C VAL A 147 11.17 -11.82 -25.65
N VAL A 148 10.34 -11.44 -24.68
CA VAL A 148 10.54 -10.20 -23.89
C VAL A 148 11.85 -10.22 -23.11
N HIS A 149 12.28 -11.39 -22.62
CA HIS A 149 13.53 -11.55 -21.89
C HIS A 149 14.77 -11.46 -22.78
N VAL A 150 14.72 -12.08 -23.98
CA VAL A 150 15.83 -12.18 -24.94
C VAL A 150 15.99 -10.90 -25.77
N TRP A 151 14.89 -10.32 -26.21
CA TRP A 151 14.86 -9.17 -27.13
C TRP A 151 14.60 -7.83 -26.44
N GLY A 152 14.52 -7.76 -25.10
CA GLY A 152 14.43 -6.48 -24.38
C GLY A 152 15.75 -5.70 -24.29
N GLY A 153 16.85 -6.26 -24.79
CA GLY A 153 18.22 -5.83 -24.53
C GLY A 153 18.98 -6.89 -23.73
N GLN A 154 20.05 -6.49 -23.04
CA GLN A 154 20.83 -7.43 -22.22
C GLN A 154 19.98 -8.06 -21.11
N PRO A 155 19.99 -9.39 -20.92
CA PRO A 155 19.01 -10.06 -20.07
C PRO A 155 19.07 -9.61 -18.59
N GLY A 156 17.90 -9.21 -18.07
CA GLY A 156 17.68 -8.90 -16.65
C GLY A 156 17.55 -10.15 -15.78
N ARG A 157 17.27 -9.99 -14.48
CA ARG A 157 16.92 -11.13 -13.62
C ARG A 157 15.50 -11.61 -13.90
N GLY A 158 15.21 -12.90 -13.71
CA GLY A 158 13.88 -13.47 -13.96
C GLY A 158 12.69 -12.68 -13.39
N PRO A 159 12.75 -12.19 -12.13
CA PRO A 159 11.67 -11.39 -11.54
C PRO A 159 11.42 -10.03 -12.21
N GLU A 160 12.42 -9.45 -12.89
CA GLU A 160 12.24 -8.19 -13.63
C GLU A 160 11.26 -8.38 -14.80
N VAL A 161 11.23 -9.57 -15.40
CA VAL A 161 10.35 -9.88 -16.54
C VAL A 161 9.03 -10.50 -16.08
N SER A 162 9.05 -11.34 -15.05
CA SER A 162 7.83 -12.03 -14.58
C SER A 162 6.81 -11.12 -13.90
N THR A 163 7.25 -9.95 -13.42
CA THR A 163 6.39 -9.00 -12.67
C THR A 163 5.88 -7.82 -13.50
N LEU A 164 6.06 -7.84 -14.83
CA LEU A 164 5.66 -6.75 -15.71
C LEU A 164 4.14 -6.48 -15.68
N LYS A 165 3.79 -5.23 -15.40
CA LYS A 165 2.41 -4.71 -15.41
C LYS A 165 2.12 -3.89 -16.67
N HIS A 166 0.95 -4.09 -17.27
CA HIS A 166 0.52 -3.35 -18.47
C HIS A 166 -0.28 -2.08 -18.16
N CYS A 167 -0.84 -1.97 -16.96
CA CYS A 167 -1.54 -0.78 -16.49
C CYS A 167 -1.16 -0.46 -15.06
N ASP A 168 -1.37 0.80 -14.68
CA ASP A 168 -1.17 1.29 -13.33
C ASP A 168 -2.06 0.50 -12.37
N THR A 169 -1.49 0.12 -11.22
CA THR A 169 -2.25 -0.44 -10.12
C THR A 169 -2.71 0.69 -9.20
N GLU A 170 -3.35 0.39 -8.07
CA GLU A 170 -3.72 1.42 -7.11
C GLU A 170 -2.54 2.24 -6.57
N GLN A 171 -1.35 1.66 -6.57
CA GLN A 171 -0.20 2.21 -5.85
C GLN A 171 1.07 2.32 -6.69
N LEU A 172 1.15 1.63 -7.83
CA LEU A 172 2.38 1.56 -8.62
C LEU A 172 2.12 1.85 -10.09
N PRO A 173 3.06 2.54 -10.76
CA PRO A 173 3.01 2.67 -12.20
C PRO A 173 3.10 1.31 -12.89
N LYS A 174 2.58 1.27 -14.11
CA LYS A 174 2.83 0.20 -15.08
C LYS A 174 4.33 0.06 -15.37
N ASN A 175 4.71 -1.08 -15.95
CA ASN A 175 6.10 -1.31 -16.39
C ASN A 175 6.26 -1.20 -17.90
N VAL A 176 5.16 -1.34 -18.65
CA VAL A 176 5.18 -1.32 -20.11
C VAL A 176 4.66 0.01 -20.60
N PHE A 177 5.49 0.69 -21.39
CA PHE A 177 5.17 1.99 -21.97
C PHE A 177 5.46 1.99 -23.47
N VAL A 178 4.86 2.92 -24.20
CA VAL A 178 5.27 3.25 -25.57
C VAL A 178 5.99 4.60 -25.56
N PHE A 179 7.27 4.61 -25.94
CA PHE A 179 8.10 5.80 -25.95
C PHE A 179 8.87 5.91 -27.28
N ASP A 180 8.70 7.04 -27.95
CA ASP A 180 9.32 7.37 -29.25
C ASP A 180 9.24 6.23 -30.29
N GLY A 181 8.02 5.68 -30.46
CA GLY A 181 7.74 4.64 -31.44
C GLY A 181 8.25 3.24 -31.09
N GLN A 182 8.64 2.98 -29.84
CA GLN A 182 9.05 1.66 -29.37
C GLN A 182 8.41 1.32 -28.03
N VAL A 183 8.16 0.02 -27.79
CA VAL A 183 7.76 -0.43 -26.46
C VAL A 183 8.98 -0.45 -25.55
N VAL A 184 8.88 0.25 -24.42
CA VAL A 184 9.90 0.28 -23.37
C VAL A 184 9.38 -0.39 -22.11
N LEU A 185 10.18 -1.28 -21.55
CA LEU A 185 9.93 -1.95 -20.29
C LEU A 185 10.83 -1.32 -19.24
N ILE A 186 10.24 -0.72 -18.21
CA ILE A 186 10.99 -0.11 -17.12
C ILE A 186 10.91 -1.02 -15.90
N THR A 187 12.06 -1.57 -15.52
CA THR A 187 12.23 -2.51 -14.40
C THR A 187 13.25 -1.97 -13.40
N ASP A 188 13.16 -2.42 -12.15
CA ASP A 188 14.13 -2.03 -11.10
C ASP A 188 15.34 -2.96 -11.08
N ARG A 189 16.56 -2.40 -11.12
CA ARG A 189 17.83 -3.15 -11.21
C ARG A 189 18.18 -3.95 -9.97
N ASP A 190 17.97 -3.39 -8.78
CA ASP A 190 18.65 -3.84 -7.57
C ASP A 190 17.65 -4.39 -6.53
N LYS A 191 17.53 -5.73 -6.49
CA LYS A 191 17.02 -6.48 -5.33
C LYS A 191 17.73 -6.11 -4.01
N SER A 192 18.90 -5.46 -4.07
CA SER A 192 19.74 -5.11 -2.92
C SER A 192 20.03 -3.62 -2.70
N LYS A 193 19.37 -2.70 -3.41
CA LYS A 193 19.53 -1.24 -3.18
C LYS A 193 18.26 -0.44 -3.10
N GLY A 194 17.10 -1.01 -3.47
CA GLY A 194 15.89 -0.66 -2.73
C GLY A 194 16.23 -0.72 -1.23
N LEU A 195 16.94 -1.79 -0.86
CA LEU A 195 17.45 -2.25 0.44
C LEU A 195 18.16 -1.25 1.37
N ASN A 196 18.64 -0.11 0.85
CA ASN A 196 19.31 0.90 1.68
C ASN A 196 18.68 2.31 1.61
N GLY A 197 17.49 2.47 1.02
CA GLY A 197 16.79 3.76 0.98
C GLY A 197 17.36 4.76 -0.03
N LYS A 198 18.10 4.28 -1.04
CA LYS A 198 18.48 5.07 -2.21
C LYS A 198 17.69 4.54 -3.39
N GLN A 199 17.02 5.44 -4.13
CA GLN A 199 16.23 5.12 -5.32
C GLN A 199 16.95 4.05 -6.17
N GLY A 200 16.28 2.90 -6.35
CA GLY A 200 16.79 1.81 -7.15
C GLY A 200 17.09 2.27 -8.58
N ARG A 201 18.22 1.83 -9.16
CA ARG A 201 18.54 2.17 -10.56
C ARG A 201 17.44 1.57 -11.46
N LYS A 202 16.64 2.39 -12.11
CA LYS A 202 15.68 1.96 -13.13
C LYS A 202 16.46 1.54 -14.39
N VAL A 203 16.08 0.41 -14.97
CA VAL A 203 16.61 -0.07 -16.25
C VAL A 203 15.51 0.01 -17.28
N ALA A 204 15.79 0.69 -18.38
CA ALA A 204 14.92 0.71 -19.54
C ALA A 204 15.36 -0.38 -20.53
N ARG A 205 14.38 -1.12 -21.03
CA ARG A 205 14.54 -2.23 -21.98
C ARG A 205 13.64 -1.97 -23.18
N PHE A 206 14.25 -1.66 -24.32
CA PHE A 206 13.49 -1.39 -25.54
C PHE A 206 13.29 -2.68 -26.31
N LEU A 207 12.05 -2.96 -26.71
CA LEU A 207 11.76 -4.05 -27.64
C LEU A 207 11.96 -3.58 -29.09
N PRO A 208 12.39 -4.47 -30.01
CA PRO A 208 12.41 -4.14 -31.43
C PRO A 208 10.98 -4.04 -31.99
N GLU A 209 10.86 -3.58 -33.22
CA GLU A 209 9.57 -3.25 -33.84
C GLU A 209 8.59 -4.43 -33.85
N GLY A 210 8.99 -5.61 -34.34
CA GLY A 210 8.13 -6.80 -34.37
C GLY A 210 7.55 -7.16 -32.99
N PRO A 211 8.38 -7.44 -31.98
CA PRO A 211 7.91 -7.66 -30.60
C PRO A 211 7.14 -6.49 -29.99
N SER A 212 7.45 -5.24 -30.34
CA SER A 212 6.68 -4.07 -29.90
C SER A 212 5.24 -4.11 -30.44
N LEU A 213 5.07 -4.41 -31.73
CA LEU A 213 3.75 -4.56 -32.37
C LEU A 213 2.94 -5.69 -31.70
N MET A 214 3.59 -6.83 -31.43
CA MET A 214 2.95 -7.95 -30.72
C MET A 214 2.52 -7.57 -29.31
N MET A 215 3.36 -6.83 -28.57
CA MET A 215 3.04 -6.37 -27.21
C MET A 215 1.87 -5.37 -27.21
N VAL A 216 1.84 -4.44 -28.18
CA VAL A 216 0.72 -3.50 -28.35
C VAL A 216 -0.57 -4.25 -28.66
N ALA A 217 -0.56 -5.21 -29.60
CA ALA A 217 -1.73 -6.03 -29.92
C ALA A 217 -2.20 -6.85 -28.71
N TYR A 218 -1.27 -7.38 -27.92
CA TYR A 218 -1.58 -8.14 -26.71
C TYR A 218 -2.33 -7.30 -25.67
N ILE A 219 -1.81 -6.11 -25.37
CA ILE A 219 -2.39 -5.22 -24.35
C ILE A 219 -3.69 -4.57 -24.84
N ALA A 220 -3.70 -4.07 -26.09
CA ALA A 220 -4.82 -3.30 -26.61
C ALA A 220 -6.02 -4.16 -27.03
N TRP A 221 -5.81 -5.39 -27.50
CA TRP A 221 -6.88 -6.21 -28.10
C TRP A 221 -7.07 -7.55 -27.39
N LEU A 222 -6.01 -8.34 -27.21
CA LEU A 222 -6.15 -9.71 -26.67
C LEU A 222 -6.56 -9.73 -25.19
N LEU A 223 -5.99 -8.85 -24.35
CA LEU A 223 -6.36 -8.78 -22.93
C LEU A 223 -7.84 -8.38 -22.72
N PRO A 224 -8.38 -7.32 -23.36
CA PRO A 224 -9.82 -7.03 -23.31
C PRO A 224 -10.68 -8.15 -23.89
N PHE A 225 -10.26 -8.78 -24.99
CA PHE A 225 -11.01 -9.85 -25.64
C PHE A 225 -11.11 -11.10 -24.78
N GLU A 226 -10.03 -11.51 -24.11
CA GLU A 226 -10.02 -12.64 -23.17
C GLU A 226 -11.11 -12.48 -22.09
N LYS A 227 -11.28 -11.27 -21.54
CA LYS A 227 -12.34 -11.00 -20.54
C LYS A 227 -13.73 -11.21 -21.11
N VAL A 228 -13.96 -10.78 -22.35
CA VAL A 228 -15.23 -11.00 -23.06
C VAL A 228 -15.47 -12.50 -23.26
N LEU A 229 -14.46 -13.26 -23.67
CA LEU A 229 -14.58 -14.71 -23.85
C LEU A 229 -14.93 -15.44 -22.56
N HIS A 230 -14.28 -15.12 -21.44
CA HIS A 230 -14.61 -15.71 -20.14
C HIS A 230 -16.03 -15.38 -19.71
N ARG A 231 -16.47 -14.12 -19.89
CA ARG A 231 -17.84 -13.70 -19.57
C ARG A 231 -18.89 -14.39 -20.42
N LEU A 232 -18.65 -14.50 -21.73
CA LEU A 232 -19.60 -15.09 -22.69
C LEU A 232 -19.70 -16.62 -22.60
N SER A 233 -18.59 -17.30 -22.31
CA SER A 233 -18.53 -18.77 -22.25
C SER A 233 -18.81 -19.35 -20.87
N GLY A 234 -18.72 -18.54 -19.81
CA GLY A 234 -18.75 -18.99 -18.42
C GLY A 234 -17.51 -19.80 -18.00
N ILE A 235 -16.46 -19.86 -18.83
CA ILE A 235 -15.20 -20.50 -18.48
C ILE A 235 -14.45 -19.61 -17.49
N ARG A 236 -14.02 -20.17 -16.36
CA ARG A 236 -13.31 -19.42 -15.32
C ARG A 236 -12.01 -18.82 -15.85
N GLY A 237 -11.87 -17.49 -15.73
CA GLY A 237 -10.66 -16.74 -16.09
C GLY A 237 -9.77 -16.40 -14.90
N PRO A 238 -8.63 -15.73 -15.13
CA PRO A 238 -7.80 -15.13 -14.08
C PRO A 238 -8.61 -14.16 -13.22
N SER A 239 -8.30 -14.07 -11.91
CA SER A 239 -8.93 -13.11 -10.99
C SER A 239 -8.69 -11.65 -11.44
N GLU A 240 -9.67 -10.77 -11.21
CA GLU A 240 -9.53 -9.33 -11.47
C GLU A 240 -8.37 -8.71 -10.67
N ALA A 241 -8.03 -9.25 -9.50
CA ALA A 241 -6.92 -8.76 -8.69
C ALA A 241 -5.55 -8.88 -9.39
N ILE A 242 -5.36 -9.88 -10.26
CA ILE A 242 -4.09 -10.10 -11.00
C ILE A 242 -4.16 -9.57 -12.44
N ASN A 243 -5.25 -8.89 -12.80
CA ASN A 243 -5.49 -8.35 -14.13
C ASN A 243 -4.42 -7.36 -14.62
N PRO A 244 -3.81 -6.50 -13.78
CA PRO A 244 -2.71 -5.60 -14.20
C PRO A 244 -1.44 -6.29 -14.73
N TRP A 245 -1.20 -7.57 -14.41
CA TRP A 245 0.02 -8.29 -14.78
C TRP A 245 -0.09 -8.96 -16.15
N LEU A 246 1.01 -8.97 -16.91
CA LEU A 246 1.05 -9.57 -18.26
C LEU A 246 0.99 -11.10 -18.23
N TRP A 247 1.71 -11.73 -17.29
CA TRP A 247 1.96 -13.18 -17.30
C TRP A 247 1.14 -13.87 -16.21
N LYS A 248 -0.01 -14.42 -16.60
CA LYS A 248 -0.98 -15.02 -15.67
C LYS A 248 -1.80 -16.14 -16.29
N SER A 249 -2.36 -17.00 -15.44
CA SER A 249 -3.35 -18.01 -15.81
C SER A 249 -4.38 -18.24 -14.69
N ALA A 250 -5.57 -18.71 -15.06
CA ALA A 250 -6.65 -18.99 -14.10
C ALA A 250 -6.26 -20.05 -13.06
N GLU A 251 -5.52 -21.09 -13.46
CA GLU A 251 -5.15 -22.23 -12.59
C GLU A 251 -4.01 -21.93 -11.61
N LYS A 252 -3.04 -21.10 -12.01
CA LYS A 252 -1.75 -20.94 -11.30
C LYS A 252 -1.47 -19.50 -10.84
N GLY A 253 -2.37 -18.55 -11.11
CA GLY A 253 -2.16 -17.15 -10.79
C GLY A 253 -1.05 -16.51 -11.65
N LEU A 254 -0.14 -15.77 -11.01
CA LEU A 254 1.00 -15.11 -11.66
C LEU A 254 2.09 -16.13 -12.04
N TRP A 255 2.71 -15.93 -13.20
CA TRP A 255 3.84 -16.77 -13.61
C TRP A 255 5.14 -16.34 -12.93
N ASP A 256 6.01 -17.31 -12.65
CA ASP A 256 7.28 -17.11 -11.95
C ASP A 256 8.51 -17.28 -12.88
N THR A 257 9.70 -17.12 -12.29
CA THR A 257 10.98 -17.32 -13.01
C THR A 257 11.20 -18.78 -13.41
N ALA A 258 10.61 -19.75 -12.69
CA ALA A 258 10.74 -21.16 -13.03
C ALA A 258 10.04 -21.48 -14.36
N LYS A 259 8.86 -20.90 -14.60
CA LYS A 259 8.17 -21.02 -15.89
C LYS A 259 8.98 -20.41 -17.04
N LEU A 260 9.55 -19.21 -16.85
CA LEU A 260 10.43 -18.59 -17.86
C LEU A 260 11.65 -19.47 -18.14
N SER A 261 12.31 -19.99 -17.09
CA SER A 261 13.48 -20.87 -17.21
C SER A 261 13.15 -22.16 -17.95
N LYS A 262 11.97 -22.75 -17.69
CA LYS A 262 11.52 -23.96 -18.39
C LYS A 262 11.26 -23.71 -19.88
N GLN A 263 10.62 -22.60 -20.23
CA GLN A 263 10.39 -22.26 -21.64
C GLN A 263 11.70 -21.98 -22.38
N LEU A 264 12.60 -21.23 -21.76
CA LEU A 264 13.91 -20.92 -22.34
C LEU A 264 14.74 -22.19 -22.55
N ALA A 265 14.80 -23.07 -21.55
CA ALA A 265 15.51 -24.34 -21.64
C ALA A 265 14.94 -25.28 -22.71
N LEU A 266 13.60 -25.28 -22.88
CA LEU A 266 12.94 -26.09 -23.91
C LEU A 266 13.32 -25.61 -25.32
N VAL A 267 13.28 -24.29 -25.56
CA VAL A 267 13.58 -23.74 -26.88
C VAL A 267 15.07 -23.86 -27.19
N THR A 268 15.95 -23.54 -26.25
CA THR A 268 17.40 -23.67 -26.48
C THR A 268 17.80 -25.14 -26.61
N GLY A 269 17.18 -26.04 -25.83
CA GLY A 269 17.40 -27.48 -25.97
C GLY A 269 17.02 -28.01 -27.35
N ALA A 270 15.92 -27.52 -27.91
CA ALA A 270 15.46 -27.90 -29.25
C ALA A 270 16.30 -27.29 -30.39
N GLN A 271 16.73 -26.03 -30.25
CA GLN A 271 17.42 -25.30 -31.33
C GLN A 271 18.94 -25.52 -31.34
N ILE A 272 19.57 -25.61 -30.15
CA ILE A 272 21.04 -25.67 -30.02
C ILE A 272 21.53 -26.89 -29.25
N GLY A 273 20.64 -27.77 -28.80
CA GLY A 273 21.00 -28.96 -28.03
C GLY A 273 21.38 -28.68 -26.57
N VAL A 274 21.31 -27.42 -26.12
CA VAL A 274 21.73 -26.98 -24.77
C VAL A 274 20.54 -26.39 -24.03
N GLN A 275 20.25 -26.89 -22.83
CA GLN A 275 19.13 -26.41 -22.01
C GLN A 275 19.55 -25.22 -21.13
N LEU A 276 19.34 -24.00 -21.63
CA LEU A 276 19.67 -22.78 -20.91
C LEU A 276 18.48 -22.29 -20.07
N THR A 277 18.64 -22.36 -18.76
CA THR A 277 17.80 -21.64 -17.79
C THR A 277 18.05 -20.13 -17.85
N VAL A 278 17.20 -19.32 -17.21
CA VAL A 278 17.40 -17.85 -17.14
C VAL A 278 18.79 -17.46 -16.64
N SER A 279 19.33 -18.19 -15.67
CA SER A 279 20.67 -17.91 -15.10
C SER A 279 21.80 -18.21 -16.09
N SER A 280 21.75 -19.38 -16.74
CA SER A 280 22.77 -19.81 -17.71
C SER A 280 22.70 -19.02 -19.01
N TYR A 281 21.50 -18.76 -19.53
CA TYR A 281 21.28 -17.88 -20.67
C TYR A 281 21.89 -16.50 -20.45
N ARG A 282 21.73 -15.96 -19.25
CA ARG A 282 22.26 -14.65 -18.90
C ARG A 282 23.79 -14.60 -18.92
N HIS A 283 24.47 -15.63 -18.40
CA HIS A 283 25.93 -15.72 -18.52
C HIS A 283 26.37 -15.77 -19.99
N VAL A 284 25.72 -16.61 -20.80
CA VAL A 284 26.01 -16.75 -22.24
C VAL A 284 25.78 -15.42 -22.97
N ALA A 285 24.62 -14.78 -22.77
CA ALA A 285 24.22 -13.56 -23.45
C ALA A 285 25.10 -12.35 -23.10
N ILE A 286 25.58 -12.25 -21.86
CA ILE A 286 26.52 -11.19 -21.43
C ILE A 286 27.84 -11.35 -22.19
N GLU A 287 28.38 -12.57 -22.27
CA GLU A 287 29.64 -12.84 -22.95
C GLU A 287 29.51 -12.68 -24.48
N MET A 288 28.39 -13.12 -25.08
CA MET A 288 28.06 -12.85 -26.49
C MET A 288 27.99 -11.34 -26.76
N GLY A 289 27.42 -10.58 -25.83
CA GLY A 289 27.32 -9.13 -25.88
C GLY A 289 28.63 -8.39 -26.02
N ARG A 290 29.70 -8.90 -25.40
CA ARG A 290 31.04 -8.30 -25.43
C ARG A 290 31.71 -8.35 -26.81
N ARG A 291 31.19 -9.11 -27.77
CA ARG A 291 31.72 -9.23 -29.15
C ARG A 291 31.22 -8.14 -30.11
N ILE A 292 30.29 -7.28 -29.69
CA ILE A 292 29.74 -6.22 -30.56
C ILE A 292 30.75 -5.06 -30.68
N LYS A 293 31.56 -5.06 -31.75
CA LYS A 293 32.67 -4.10 -32.00
C LYS A 293 32.30 -2.60 -32.06
N GLY A 294 31.03 -2.24 -32.14
CA GLY A 294 30.58 -0.84 -32.29
C GLY A 294 30.61 0.02 -31.00
N LEU A 295 30.55 -0.60 -29.82
CA LEU A 295 30.37 0.12 -28.54
C LEU A 295 31.66 0.32 -27.74
N ILE A 296 32.68 -0.51 -27.93
CA ILE A 296 33.98 -0.35 -27.26
C ILE A 296 34.68 0.94 -27.72
N VAL A 297 34.42 1.40 -28.95
CA VAL A 297 35.10 2.54 -29.58
C VAL A 297 34.49 3.89 -29.19
N GLN A 298 33.16 4.01 -29.10
CA GLN A 298 32.50 5.27 -28.71
C GLN A 298 32.69 5.65 -27.23
N GLN A 299 33.02 4.68 -26.37
CA GLN A 299 33.18 4.90 -24.93
C GLN A 299 34.57 5.47 -24.58
N VAL A 300 35.60 5.13 -25.37
CA VAL A 300 36.96 5.67 -25.22
C VAL A 300 37.04 7.16 -25.60
N GLU A 301 36.19 7.62 -26.53
CA GLU A 301 36.12 9.04 -26.92
C GLU A 301 35.40 9.91 -25.87
N LEU A 302 34.43 9.36 -25.13
CA LEU A 302 33.75 10.07 -24.03
C LEU A 302 34.65 10.23 -22.80
N ASP A 303 35.45 9.22 -22.46
CA ASP A 303 36.34 9.28 -21.28
C ASP A 303 37.53 10.23 -21.46
N ALA A 304 37.95 10.49 -22.70
CA ALA A 304 38.99 11.49 -23.01
C ALA A 304 38.54 12.94 -22.74
N ALA A 305 37.24 13.21 -22.70
CA ALA A 305 36.69 14.55 -22.49
C ALA A 305 36.37 14.87 -21.02
N VAL A 306 36.42 13.87 -20.12
CA VAL A 306 35.98 13.99 -18.71
C VAL A 306 37.14 13.96 -17.71
N ALA A 307 38.38 13.85 -18.19
CA ALA A 307 39.60 13.76 -17.37
C ALA A 307 40.08 15.10 -16.75
N ASP A 308 39.23 16.15 -16.72
CA ASP A 308 39.45 17.39 -15.97
C ASP A 308 38.39 17.52 -14.86
N SER A 309 38.55 16.78 -13.76
CA SER A 309 38.01 17.18 -12.45
C SER A 309 38.63 16.36 -11.32
N ASP A 310 39.30 17.11 -10.46
CA ASP A 310 40.08 16.74 -9.28
C ASP A 310 39.51 15.60 -8.42
N ASP A 311 40.36 14.59 -8.16
CA ASP A 311 40.44 13.85 -6.89
C ASP A 311 41.72 13.01 -6.92
N GLU A 312 42.79 13.52 -6.31
CA GLU A 312 44.06 12.83 -6.09
C GLU A 312 44.02 11.99 -4.82
N ALA A 313 44.38 10.70 -4.91
CA ALA A 313 44.76 9.89 -3.76
C ALA A 313 46.10 9.20 -4.07
N ALA A 314 47.11 9.48 -3.24
CA ALA A 314 48.48 8.99 -3.39
C ALA A 314 48.65 7.53 -2.90
N ASP A 315 49.60 6.81 -3.52
CA ASP A 315 50.01 5.45 -3.12
C ASP A 315 50.63 5.47 -1.70
N PRO A 316 50.17 4.62 -0.76
CA PRO A 316 50.64 4.63 0.63
C PRO A 316 52.10 4.21 0.85
N LEU A 317 52.81 3.67 -0.16
CA LEU A 317 54.22 3.28 -0.01
C LEU A 317 55.21 4.17 -0.77
N THR A 318 54.85 4.73 -1.92
CA THR A 318 55.79 5.50 -2.76
C THR A 318 55.43 6.98 -2.91
N GLY A 319 54.21 7.39 -2.54
CA GLY A 319 53.77 8.78 -2.68
C GLY A 319 53.62 9.28 -4.13
N GLU A 320 53.85 8.42 -5.14
CA GLU A 320 53.62 8.77 -6.54
C GLU A 320 52.17 8.48 -6.95
N ALA A 321 51.55 9.46 -7.59
CA ALA A 321 50.16 9.38 -8.05
C ALA A 321 50.05 8.48 -9.29
N HIS A 322 49.66 7.22 -9.12
CA HIS A 322 49.27 6.37 -10.25
C HIS A 322 47.78 6.58 -10.61
N ARG A 323 47.53 7.33 -11.69
CA ARG A 323 46.22 7.37 -12.37
C ARG A 323 46.00 6.03 -13.10
N GLN A 324 45.10 5.18 -12.58
CA GLN A 324 44.46 4.14 -13.40
C GLN A 324 42.99 4.50 -13.63
N PRO A 325 42.57 4.84 -14.86
CA PRO A 325 41.16 5.04 -15.17
C PRO A 325 40.41 3.71 -15.10
N LYS A 326 39.42 3.59 -14.20
CA LYS A 326 38.45 2.49 -14.22
C LYS A 326 37.34 2.82 -15.21
N VAL A 327 37.47 2.30 -16.43
CA VAL A 327 36.44 2.36 -17.46
C VAL A 327 35.28 1.42 -17.07
N GLU A 328 34.07 1.95 -16.90
CA GLU A 328 32.85 1.15 -16.65
C GLU A 328 31.89 1.20 -17.83
N TYR A 329 31.58 0.02 -18.38
CA TYR A 329 30.74 -0.10 -19.57
C TYR A 329 29.25 0.04 -19.23
N VAL A 330 28.52 0.94 -19.90
CA VAL A 330 27.05 1.07 -19.76
C VAL A 330 26.32 -0.25 -20.12
N TRP A 331 26.97 -1.11 -20.89
CA TRP A 331 26.57 -2.50 -21.15
C TRP A 331 26.35 -3.32 -19.86
N ASP A 332 27.32 -3.26 -18.94
CA ASP A 332 27.27 -3.93 -17.66
C ASP A 332 26.16 -3.33 -16.76
N ILE A 333 25.78 -2.06 -16.97
CA ILE A 333 24.67 -1.41 -16.27
C ILE A 333 23.31 -1.99 -16.69
N GLN A 334 23.06 -2.23 -18.00
CA GLN A 334 21.83 -2.86 -18.49
C GLN A 334 21.76 -4.37 -18.10
N ALA A 335 22.92 -5.00 -17.95
CA ALA A 335 23.10 -6.37 -17.43
C ALA A 335 23.21 -6.47 -15.89
N THR A 336 22.99 -5.39 -15.13
CA THR A 336 22.97 -5.33 -13.66
C THR A 336 24.31 -5.55 -12.91
N HIS A 337 25.46 -5.18 -13.46
CA HIS A 337 26.80 -5.18 -12.83
C HIS A 337 27.29 -3.75 -12.46
N GLY A 338 27.95 -3.57 -11.30
CA GLY A 338 28.32 -2.25 -10.70
C GLY A 338 29.63 -1.66 -11.22
N SER A 339 29.91 -0.35 -11.06
CA SER A 339 30.09 0.30 -9.75
C SER A 339 29.81 1.83 -9.68
N ARG A 340 30.70 2.59 -9.02
CA ARG A 340 30.53 3.51 -7.88
C ARG A 340 31.22 4.85 -8.22
N ILE A 341 30.43 5.93 -8.20
CA ILE A 341 30.77 7.37 -8.36
C ILE A 341 30.81 7.86 -9.83
N ALA A 342 29.67 8.39 -10.27
CA ALA A 342 29.50 9.47 -11.26
C ALA A 342 28.05 9.98 -11.04
N ARG A 343 27.85 10.81 -10.01
CA ARG A 343 27.70 12.28 -10.05
C ARG A 343 26.32 12.67 -10.59
N ASN A 344 25.31 12.91 -9.73
CA ASN A 344 25.10 14.16 -8.98
C ASN A 344 25.52 15.39 -9.80
N HIS A 345 24.55 16.29 -9.99
CA HIS A 345 24.56 17.53 -10.78
C HIS A 345 24.11 17.34 -12.24
N TYR A 346 22.81 17.58 -12.49
CA TYR A 346 22.18 18.52 -13.45
C TYR A 346 20.65 18.35 -13.34
N ALA A 347 19.89 19.40 -13.68
CA ALA A 347 18.46 19.58 -13.37
C ALA A 347 17.59 18.31 -13.55
N VAL A 348 16.96 17.87 -12.45
CA VAL A 348 16.08 16.70 -12.41
C VAL A 348 14.75 17.04 -13.09
N ASN A 349 14.45 16.40 -14.22
CA ASN A 349 13.14 16.53 -14.85
C ASN A 349 12.10 15.68 -14.08
N LEU A 350 11.16 16.34 -13.42
CA LEU A 350 10.11 15.74 -12.58
C LEU A 350 9.13 14.79 -13.31
N GLN A 351 9.23 14.65 -14.64
CA GLN A 351 8.26 13.91 -15.47
C GLN A 351 8.57 12.42 -15.70
N PHE A 352 9.66 11.88 -15.16
CA PHE A 352 10.00 10.46 -15.29
C PHE A 352 9.70 9.70 -13.99
N PRO A 353 9.40 8.37 -14.02
CA PRO A 353 9.01 7.57 -12.85
C PRO A 353 10.19 7.26 -11.91
N SER A 354 10.89 8.35 -11.55
CA SER A 354 11.98 8.62 -10.61
C SER A 354 13.37 8.08 -10.98
N GLN A 355 14.24 8.99 -11.48
CA GLN A 355 15.69 8.88 -11.74
C GLN A 355 16.24 8.38 -13.09
N LEU A 356 15.42 8.14 -14.13
CA LEU A 356 15.93 7.99 -15.50
C LEU A 356 16.11 9.36 -16.16
N GLN A 357 17.35 9.80 -16.31
CA GLN A 357 17.66 10.98 -17.12
C GLN A 357 17.43 10.66 -18.61
N PRO A 358 16.98 11.64 -19.44
CA PRO A 358 16.79 11.44 -20.88
C PRO A 358 18.01 10.85 -21.59
N GLU A 359 19.22 11.27 -21.19
CA GLU A 359 20.49 10.75 -21.71
C GLU A 359 20.68 9.27 -21.37
N MET A 360 20.36 8.84 -20.15
CA MET A 360 20.39 7.41 -19.77
C MET A 360 19.37 6.59 -20.58
N LEU A 361 18.18 7.14 -20.82
CA LEU A 361 17.15 6.49 -21.63
C LEU A 361 17.61 6.32 -23.10
N SER A 362 18.29 7.34 -23.65
CA SER A 362 18.93 7.28 -24.96
C SER A 362 20.02 6.21 -25.02
N ASN A 363 20.88 6.13 -24.00
CA ASN A 363 21.92 5.12 -23.91
C ASN A 363 21.35 3.69 -23.82
N PHE A 364 20.31 3.47 -23.01
CA PHE A 364 19.64 2.17 -22.95
C PHE A 364 18.99 1.78 -24.28
N ARG A 365 18.43 2.75 -25.00
CA ARG A 365 17.85 2.53 -26.32
C ARG A 365 18.92 2.11 -27.33
N GLU A 366 20.06 2.78 -27.33
CA GLU A 366 21.17 2.49 -28.24
C GLU A 366 21.78 1.11 -27.98
N ILE A 367 21.95 0.73 -26.71
CA ILE A 367 22.40 -0.60 -26.31
C ILE A 367 21.40 -1.68 -26.75
N SER A 368 20.11 -1.47 -26.49
CA SER A 368 19.06 -2.38 -26.96
C SER A 368 19.08 -2.49 -28.50
N ARG A 369 19.24 -1.37 -29.23
CA ARG A 369 19.35 -1.36 -30.70
C ARG A 369 20.50 -2.21 -31.20
N LEU A 370 21.69 -2.06 -30.61
CA LEU A 370 22.88 -2.84 -31.01
C LEU A 370 22.75 -4.32 -30.66
N TRP A 371 22.14 -4.64 -29.52
CA TRP A 371 21.78 -6.02 -29.18
C TRP A 371 20.79 -6.62 -30.18
N HIS A 372 19.76 -5.87 -30.59
CA HIS A 372 18.81 -6.34 -31.61
C HIS A 372 19.50 -6.57 -32.96
N GLN A 373 20.42 -5.69 -33.36
CA GLN A 373 21.21 -5.88 -34.56
C GLN A 373 22.08 -7.13 -34.49
N PHE A 374 22.68 -7.40 -33.33
CA PHE A 374 23.43 -8.64 -33.12
C PHE A 374 22.53 -9.87 -33.25
N LEU A 375 21.37 -9.91 -32.58
CA LEU A 375 20.44 -11.04 -32.67
C LEU A 375 19.83 -11.22 -34.08
N ALA A 376 19.74 -10.16 -34.87
CA ALA A 376 19.17 -10.17 -36.21
C ALA A 376 20.18 -10.50 -37.33
N ARG A 377 21.49 -10.43 -37.08
CA ARG A 377 22.54 -10.75 -38.08
C ARG A 377 22.70 -12.27 -38.24
N THR A 378 23.04 -12.70 -39.45
CA THR A 378 23.40 -14.09 -39.79
C THR A 378 24.82 -14.23 -40.34
N ASP A 379 25.51 -13.11 -40.58
CA ASP A 379 26.77 -13.10 -41.33
C ASP A 379 27.93 -12.72 -40.39
N GLY A 380 28.80 -13.69 -40.11
CA GLY A 380 29.86 -13.66 -39.09
C GLY A 380 31.06 -12.72 -39.33
N ASP A 381 30.87 -11.58 -40.01
CA ASP A 381 31.96 -10.64 -40.28
C ASP A 381 32.13 -9.61 -39.14
N PHE A 382 33.12 -9.84 -38.27
CA PHE A 382 33.52 -8.93 -37.20
C PHE A 382 34.63 -8.00 -37.71
N GLY A 383 34.26 -6.93 -38.41
CA GLY A 383 35.19 -6.00 -39.09
C GLY A 383 36.54 -5.74 -38.41
N GLU A 384 37.61 -6.09 -39.11
CA GLU A 384 39.00 -5.72 -38.83
C GLU A 384 39.28 -4.26 -39.22
N LYS A 385 39.88 -3.46 -38.33
CA LYS A 385 40.81 -2.39 -38.73
C LYS A 385 41.98 -2.35 -37.75
N LYS A 386 43.17 -2.62 -38.31
CA LYS A 386 44.50 -2.65 -37.71
C LYS A 386 44.77 -1.48 -36.76
N ARG A 387 45.30 -1.77 -35.56
CA ARG A 387 46.17 -0.85 -34.81
C ARG A 387 47.52 -1.50 -34.53
N ARG A 388 48.54 -0.67 -34.72
CA ARG A 388 49.96 -0.96 -34.89
C ARG A 388 50.61 -1.51 -33.62
N ALA A 389 51.65 -2.31 -33.85
CA ALA A 389 52.55 -2.88 -32.86
C ALA A 389 53.19 -1.82 -31.95
N TYR A 390 53.30 -2.16 -30.67
CA TYR A 390 54.42 -1.74 -29.84
C TYR A 390 54.82 -2.95 -28.97
N ASN A 391 56.07 -3.38 -29.15
CA ASN A 391 56.74 -4.42 -28.37
C ASN A 391 56.82 -3.98 -26.90
N ASP A 392 56.69 -4.92 -25.96
CA ASP A 392 57.83 -5.25 -25.11
C ASP A 392 57.70 -6.66 -24.51
N ASP A 393 58.83 -7.34 -24.45
CA ASP A 393 59.08 -8.69 -24.01
C ASP A 393 58.95 -8.84 -22.49
N SER A 394 58.42 -9.97 -22.02
CA SER A 394 59.14 -10.84 -21.08
C SER A 394 58.39 -12.14 -20.80
N MET A 395 59.09 -13.25 -21.08
CA MET A 395 58.86 -14.67 -20.80
C MET A 395 58.45 -14.99 -19.34
N SER A 396 57.98 -16.18 -18.92
CA SER A 396 58.14 -17.57 -19.42
C SER A 396 57.05 -18.52 -18.87
N VAL A 397 56.72 -19.52 -19.68
CA VAL A 397 56.01 -20.77 -19.38
C VAL A 397 56.89 -21.70 -18.50
N VAL A 398 56.27 -22.74 -17.87
CA VAL A 398 56.78 -24.09 -17.44
C VAL A 398 56.22 -24.41 -16.02
N ASP A 399 55.62 -25.55 -15.67
CA ASP A 399 55.40 -26.86 -16.31
C ASP A 399 54.25 -27.63 -15.63
N ARG A 400 53.70 -28.57 -16.42
CA ARG A 400 53.22 -29.92 -16.07
C ARG A 400 52.20 -30.21 -14.96
N ALA A 401 51.06 -30.68 -15.47
CA ALA A 401 50.35 -31.87 -15.02
C ALA A 401 51.24 -32.99 -14.43
N ALA A 402 50.88 -33.49 -13.24
CA ALA A 402 50.94 -34.91 -12.85
C ALA A 402 50.49 -35.10 -11.39
N LYS A 403 49.26 -35.60 -11.18
CA LYS A 403 48.93 -36.73 -10.27
C LYS A 403 47.42 -36.87 -10.14
N ARG A 404 46.87 -37.79 -10.94
CA ARG A 404 45.71 -38.59 -10.53
C ARG A 404 46.20 -39.71 -9.60
N GLN A 405 45.24 -40.27 -8.85
CA GLN A 405 45.28 -41.45 -7.96
C GLN A 405 45.66 -41.11 -6.51
N GLN A 406 44.95 -41.56 -5.46
CA GLN A 406 43.95 -42.63 -5.34
C GLN A 406 43.21 -42.42 -3.99
N LEU A 407 41.90 -42.69 -3.91
CA LEU A 407 41.29 -43.63 -2.95
C LEU A 407 39.76 -43.54 -2.98
N THR A 408 39.18 -44.72 -3.20
CA THR A 408 37.78 -45.15 -3.28
C THR A 408 37.11 -45.28 -1.90
N ILE A 409 35.79 -45.57 -1.92
CA ILE A 409 34.88 -46.01 -0.82
C ILE A 409 34.10 -44.81 -0.23
N ASP A 410 32.76 -44.69 -0.22
CA ASP A 410 31.64 -45.61 -0.43
C ASP A 410 30.45 -44.92 -1.12
N ARG A 411 29.63 -45.72 -1.81
CA ARG A 411 28.44 -45.30 -2.55
C ARG A 411 27.21 -45.93 -1.90
N GLU A 412 26.59 -45.25 -0.93
CA GLU A 412 25.24 -45.60 -0.48
C GLU A 412 24.35 -44.36 -0.31
N GLN A 413 23.28 -44.36 -1.10
CA GLN A 413 21.95 -43.78 -0.86
C GLN A 413 21.84 -42.33 -0.33
N ALA A 414 21.63 -41.38 -1.26
CA ALA A 414 20.88 -40.16 -0.98
C ALA A 414 19.79 -40.00 -2.04
N THR A 415 18.65 -40.65 -1.81
CA THR A 415 17.37 -40.34 -2.44
C THR A 415 17.03 -38.87 -2.14
N SER A 416 16.82 -38.07 -3.19
CA SER A 416 16.21 -36.74 -3.04
C SER A 416 14.85 -36.88 -2.37
N PRO A 417 14.53 -36.16 -1.27
CA PRO A 417 13.17 -36.08 -0.80
C PRO A 417 12.37 -35.28 -1.83
N ARG A 418 11.43 -35.96 -2.49
CA ARG A 418 10.29 -35.33 -3.14
C ARG A 418 9.49 -34.61 -2.05
N LEU A 419 9.22 -33.32 -2.21
CA LEU A 419 8.24 -32.61 -1.39
C LEU A 419 6.84 -33.23 -1.65
N PRO A 420 6.17 -33.78 -0.63
CA PRO A 420 4.82 -34.30 -0.78
C PRO A 420 3.82 -33.17 -1.06
N LEU A 421 2.95 -33.41 -2.03
CA LEU A 421 1.65 -32.76 -2.11
C LEU A 421 0.68 -33.59 -1.26
N ASP A 422 -0.07 -32.89 -0.40
CA ASP A 422 -1.15 -33.33 0.51
C ASP A 422 -0.78 -34.26 1.69
N SER A 423 -0.80 -33.72 2.91
CA SER A 423 -1.40 -34.34 4.12
C SER A 423 -1.26 -33.42 5.35
N ASP A 424 -2.28 -33.39 6.19
CA ASP A 424 -2.35 -32.76 7.53
C ASP A 424 -0.99 -32.61 8.24
N MET A 425 -0.54 -31.36 8.47
CA MET A 425 0.72 -31.08 9.18
C MET A 425 0.48 -30.81 10.68
N VAL A 426 1.31 -31.45 11.49
CA VAL A 426 1.38 -31.27 12.95
C VAL A 426 1.95 -29.88 13.28
N PRO A 427 1.41 -29.16 14.29
CA PRO A 427 1.91 -27.84 14.69
C PRO A 427 3.42 -27.83 15.01
N ARG A 428 4.12 -26.74 14.65
CA ARG A 428 5.58 -26.57 14.95
C ARG A 428 5.88 -26.56 16.46
N TYR A 429 4.89 -26.17 17.27
CA TYR A 429 4.93 -26.15 18.72
C TYR A 429 3.59 -26.65 19.26
N GLU A 430 3.64 -27.53 20.24
CA GLU A 430 2.48 -27.89 21.05
C GLU A 430 2.21 -26.82 22.11
N ASP A 431 0.95 -26.66 22.53
CA ASP A 431 0.55 -25.61 23.49
C ASP A 431 1.33 -25.71 24.81
N ALA A 432 1.65 -26.93 25.25
CA ALA A 432 2.47 -27.19 26.43
C ALA A 432 3.92 -26.71 26.29
N GLU A 433 4.50 -26.77 25.08
CA GLU A 433 5.84 -26.26 24.81
C GLU A 433 5.88 -24.73 24.83
N ILE A 434 4.80 -24.08 24.35
CA ILE A 434 4.64 -22.63 24.38
C ILE A 434 4.53 -22.14 25.83
N ASP A 435 3.72 -22.83 26.64
CA ASP A 435 3.57 -22.54 28.07
C ASP A 435 4.90 -22.73 28.83
N ALA A 436 5.64 -23.80 28.53
CA ALA A 436 6.97 -24.01 29.09
C ALA A 436 7.97 -22.93 28.65
N GLY A 437 7.90 -22.47 27.40
CA GLY A 437 8.70 -21.35 26.89
C GLY A 437 8.44 -20.05 27.64
N LEU A 438 7.16 -19.74 27.95
CA LEU A 438 6.79 -18.58 28.74
C LEU A 438 7.43 -18.62 30.14
N LYS A 439 7.41 -19.79 30.79
CA LYS A 439 8.03 -20.00 32.11
C LYS A 439 9.55 -19.87 32.06
N ARG A 440 10.21 -20.39 31.04
CA ARG A 440 11.67 -20.20 30.88
C ARG A 440 12.04 -18.74 30.67
N MET A 441 11.25 -17.99 29.90
CA MET A 441 11.53 -16.58 29.61
C MET A 441 11.26 -15.64 30.81
N LEU A 442 10.22 -15.90 31.60
CA LEU A 442 9.76 -14.98 32.66
C LEU A 442 9.84 -15.54 34.09
N GLY A 443 10.22 -16.81 34.28
CA GLY A 443 10.26 -17.53 35.55
C GLY A 443 9.14 -18.57 35.72
N GLU A 444 9.33 -19.54 36.63
CA GLU A 444 8.42 -20.69 36.83
C GLU A 444 6.98 -20.31 37.22
N ASP A 445 6.80 -19.17 37.89
CA ASP A 445 5.49 -18.63 38.29
C ASP A 445 4.77 -17.86 37.17
N ALA A 446 5.38 -17.76 35.98
CA ALA A 446 4.80 -17.03 34.87
C ALA A 446 3.56 -17.74 34.30
N GLY A 447 2.53 -16.93 34.01
CA GLY A 447 1.30 -17.38 33.37
C GLY A 447 0.69 -16.30 32.50
N TRP A 448 -0.24 -16.71 31.64
CA TRP A 448 -0.96 -15.80 30.75
C TRP A 448 -1.85 -14.84 31.53
N LYS A 449 -1.79 -13.54 31.19
CA LYS A 449 -2.59 -12.51 31.87
C LYS A 449 -4.08 -12.63 31.56
N THR A 450 -4.42 -13.07 30.35
CA THR A 450 -5.80 -13.28 29.89
C THR A 450 -5.87 -14.51 28.98
N PRO A 451 -7.04 -15.18 28.88
CA PRO A 451 -7.26 -16.24 27.90
C PRO A 451 -6.96 -15.77 26.47
N GLN A 452 -7.33 -14.55 26.11
CA GLN A 452 -7.10 -13.99 24.78
C GLN A 452 -5.62 -13.73 24.48
N GLN A 453 -4.80 -13.42 25.49
CA GLN A 453 -3.35 -13.34 25.31
C GLN A 453 -2.77 -14.73 24.98
N ARG A 454 -3.22 -15.77 25.68
CA ARG A 454 -2.84 -17.16 25.43
C ARG A 454 -3.30 -17.61 24.04
N ASP A 455 -4.59 -17.47 23.75
CA ASP A 455 -5.18 -17.89 22.48
C ASP A 455 -4.56 -17.11 21.31
N GLY A 456 -4.25 -15.83 21.52
CA GLY A 456 -3.46 -15.00 20.61
C GLY A 456 -2.07 -15.57 20.35
N MET A 457 -1.33 -15.94 21.41
CA MET A 457 -0.03 -16.58 21.27
C MET A 457 -0.12 -17.90 20.51
N TYR A 458 -1.02 -18.79 20.89
CA TYR A 458 -1.18 -20.09 20.23
C TYR A 458 -1.53 -19.90 18.76
N ARG A 459 -2.40 -18.95 18.44
CA ARG A 459 -2.71 -18.62 17.03
C ARG A 459 -1.47 -18.12 16.30
N ILE A 460 -0.69 -17.21 16.89
CA ILE A 460 0.55 -16.66 16.29
C ILE A 460 1.57 -17.76 15.99
N MET A 461 1.78 -18.70 16.92
CA MET A 461 2.73 -19.81 16.77
C MET A 461 2.28 -20.83 15.71
N ARG A 462 0.99 -20.86 15.38
CA ARG A 462 0.40 -21.72 14.34
C ARG A 462 0.21 -21.03 13.00
N LEU A 463 0.55 -19.74 12.86
CA LEU A 463 0.45 -19.05 11.56
C LEU A 463 1.47 -19.64 10.60
N GLU A 464 1.02 -20.05 9.42
CA GLU A 464 1.89 -20.65 8.42
C GLU A 464 2.45 -19.58 7.49
N ASN A 465 3.77 -19.58 7.32
CA ASN A 465 4.40 -18.81 6.28
C ASN A 465 4.64 -19.68 5.03
N ASN A 466 3.62 -19.78 4.18
CA ASN A 466 3.72 -20.49 2.90
C ASN A 466 4.32 -19.63 1.76
N GLY A 467 4.68 -18.36 2.03
CA GLY A 467 5.26 -17.44 1.05
C GLY A 467 4.35 -17.02 -0.11
N ILE A 468 3.09 -17.47 -0.13
CA ILE A 468 2.12 -17.25 -1.21
C ILE A 468 1.02 -16.29 -0.79
N ARG A 469 0.57 -16.35 0.48
CA ARG A 469 -0.46 -15.46 1.05
C ARG A 469 -0.13 -15.10 2.50
N SER A 470 -0.33 -13.84 2.86
CA SER A 470 -0.26 -13.41 4.26
C SER A 470 -1.49 -13.88 5.02
N GLU A 471 -1.32 -14.77 6.01
CA GLU A 471 -2.33 -14.95 7.05
C GLU A 471 -2.39 -13.69 7.91
N LEU A 472 -3.61 -13.25 8.24
CA LEU A 472 -3.84 -11.98 8.94
C LEU A 472 -4.48 -12.24 10.29
N LEU A 473 -3.88 -11.67 11.33
CA LEU A 473 -4.39 -11.75 12.69
C LEU A 473 -4.44 -10.34 13.30
N ILE A 474 -5.59 -9.96 13.85
CA ILE A 474 -5.74 -8.75 14.67
C ILE A 474 -5.85 -9.19 16.12
N VAL A 475 -4.99 -8.68 16.99
CA VAL A 475 -5.05 -8.95 18.42
C VAL A 475 -5.24 -7.64 19.17
N VAL A 476 -6.37 -7.53 19.87
CA VAL A 476 -6.72 -6.39 20.70
C VAL A 476 -6.63 -6.80 22.17
N LEU A 477 -5.64 -6.29 22.90
CA LEU A 477 -5.47 -6.53 24.33
C LEU A 477 -5.41 -5.21 25.09
N PRO A 478 -5.94 -5.12 26.33
CA PRO A 478 -5.88 -3.91 27.13
C PRO A 478 -4.44 -3.40 27.32
N ILE A 479 -4.30 -2.13 27.64
CA ILE A 479 -3.00 -1.52 27.94
C ILE A 479 -2.40 -2.19 29.18
N GLY A 480 -1.15 -2.65 29.06
CA GLY A 480 -0.50 -3.49 30.09
C GLY A 480 -0.91 -4.97 30.04
N GLY A 481 -1.81 -5.36 29.15
CA GLY A 481 -2.25 -6.74 28.90
C GLY A 481 -1.19 -7.65 28.29
N GLY A 482 0.03 -7.15 28.10
CA GLY A 482 1.19 -7.94 27.70
C GLY A 482 1.32 -8.19 26.21
N LYS A 483 0.94 -7.23 25.35
CA LYS A 483 1.09 -7.31 23.88
C LYS A 483 2.52 -7.63 23.44
N SER A 484 3.53 -7.10 24.13
CA SER A 484 4.94 -7.35 23.78
C SER A 484 5.34 -8.82 23.85
N ILE A 485 4.70 -9.62 24.71
CA ILE A 485 4.97 -11.06 24.79
C ILE A 485 4.71 -11.76 23.46
N LEU A 486 3.72 -11.28 22.70
CA LEU A 486 3.22 -11.89 21.46
C LEU A 486 4.26 -11.91 20.34
N PHE A 487 5.27 -11.03 20.41
CA PHE A 487 6.40 -11.02 19.49
C PHE A 487 7.75 -11.33 20.15
N MET A 488 7.86 -11.20 21.47
CA MET A 488 9.08 -11.55 22.22
C MET A 488 9.22 -13.06 22.44
N LEU A 489 8.16 -13.75 22.89
CA LEU A 489 8.22 -15.19 23.16
C LEU A 489 8.53 -16.02 21.89
N PRO A 490 7.92 -15.73 20.72
CA PRO A 490 8.30 -16.43 19.49
C PRO A 490 9.78 -16.23 19.14
N ALA A 491 10.33 -15.03 19.31
CA ALA A 491 11.74 -14.79 19.04
C ALA A 491 12.67 -15.49 20.05
N PHE A 492 12.29 -15.51 21.34
CA PHE A 492 13.02 -16.20 22.40
C PHE A 492 13.11 -17.71 22.16
N MET A 493 11.97 -18.36 21.89
CA MET A 493 11.92 -19.81 21.68
C MET A 493 12.68 -20.27 20.42
N GLU A 494 12.79 -19.40 19.41
CA GLU A 494 13.57 -19.67 18.20
C GLU A 494 15.07 -19.47 18.43
N ASP A 495 15.46 -18.60 19.38
CA ASP A 495 16.86 -18.38 19.76
C ASP A 495 17.41 -19.50 20.65
N GLU A 496 16.62 -20.01 21.61
CA GLU A 496 16.97 -21.15 22.46
C GLU A 496 17.37 -22.40 21.66
N ARG A 497 16.79 -22.58 20.47
CA ARG A 497 17.05 -23.75 19.60
C ARG A 497 18.41 -23.70 18.89
N GLY A 498 19.19 -22.63 19.03
CA GLY A 498 20.61 -22.60 18.63
C GLY A 498 20.89 -22.71 17.12
N THR A 499 19.90 -22.48 16.26
CA THR A 499 20.07 -22.60 14.81
C THR A 499 20.79 -21.36 14.27
N GLY A 500 22.09 -21.45 13.99
CA GLY A 500 22.79 -20.40 13.24
C GLY A 500 22.04 -20.10 11.94
N GLY A 501 21.37 -18.94 11.86
CA GLY A 501 20.52 -18.56 10.73
C GLY A 501 19.05 -19.03 10.76
N GLY A 502 18.40 -19.15 11.92
CA GLY A 502 16.95 -19.44 12.04
C GLY A 502 15.98 -18.26 11.71
N PRO A 503 14.68 -18.39 12.00
CA PRO A 503 13.65 -17.45 11.61
C PRO A 503 13.77 -16.06 12.26
N VAL A 504 13.29 -15.05 11.53
CA VAL A 504 13.32 -13.63 11.84
C VAL A 504 11.89 -13.10 11.93
N SER A 505 11.57 -12.48 13.07
CA SER A 505 10.34 -11.72 13.29
C SER A 505 10.62 -10.22 13.20
N ILE A 506 9.76 -9.50 12.49
CA ILE A 506 9.84 -8.04 12.37
C ILE A 506 8.76 -7.41 13.23
N VAL A 507 9.08 -6.35 13.98
CA VAL A 507 8.11 -5.53 14.70
C VAL A 507 8.18 -4.10 14.17
N VAL A 508 7.09 -3.66 13.54
CA VAL A 508 6.89 -2.29 13.09
C VAL A 508 6.19 -1.51 14.20
N VAL A 509 6.79 -0.41 14.64
CA VAL A 509 6.22 0.48 15.66
C VAL A 509 5.97 1.88 15.10
N PRO A 510 4.84 2.54 15.41
CA PRO A 510 4.54 3.86 14.88
C PRO A 510 5.50 4.92 15.39
N PHE A 511 5.92 4.88 16.65
CA PHE A 511 6.71 5.95 17.27
C PHE A 511 8.17 5.55 17.44
N VAL A 512 9.10 6.43 17.05
CA VAL A 512 10.56 6.19 17.18
C VAL A 512 10.97 6.04 18.65
N SER A 513 10.30 6.75 19.57
CA SER A 513 10.54 6.65 21.01
C SER A 513 10.28 5.26 21.59
N LEU A 514 9.46 4.42 20.93
CA LEU A 514 9.17 3.05 21.36
C LEU A 514 10.26 2.05 20.98
N VAL A 515 11.06 2.37 19.96
CA VAL A 515 12.00 1.43 19.36
C VAL A 515 13.09 1.04 20.35
N GLN A 516 13.72 2.04 20.98
CA GLN A 516 14.84 1.82 21.91
C GLN A 516 14.41 1.01 23.14
N ASP A 517 13.28 1.37 23.75
CA ASP A 517 12.72 0.67 24.91
C ASP A 517 12.34 -0.79 24.60
N LEU A 518 11.93 -1.10 23.36
CA LEU A 518 11.63 -2.47 22.94
C LEU A 518 12.89 -3.29 22.71
N VAL A 519 13.91 -2.69 22.09
CA VAL A 519 15.19 -3.35 21.82
C VAL A 519 15.92 -3.66 23.12
N LEU A 520 15.99 -2.71 24.06
CA LEU A 520 16.59 -2.91 25.37
C LEU A 520 15.92 -4.06 26.12
N ARG A 521 14.59 -4.05 26.24
CA ARG A 521 13.84 -5.13 26.92
C ARG A 521 14.01 -6.49 26.27
N ALA A 522 14.04 -6.56 24.94
CA ALA A 522 14.26 -7.81 24.25
C ALA A 522 15.66 -8.38 24.55
N ARG A 523 16.70 -7.53 24.54
CA ARG A 523 18.07 -7.92 24.87
C ARG A 523 18.22 -8.36 26.34
N GLU A 524 17.54 -7.70 27.27
CA GLU A 524 17.52 -8.11 28.69
C GLU A 524 16.90 -9.50 28.90
N LEU A 525 15.96 -9.89 28.04
CA LEU A 525 15.37 -11.24 28.01
C LEU A 525 16.25 -12.26 27.26
N GLY A 526 17.47 -11.88 26.87
CA GLY A 526 18.39 -12.74 26.12
C GLY A 526 18.02 -12.91 24.65
N ILE A 527 17.05 -12.17 24.12
CA ILE A 527 16.64 -12.26 22.71
C ILE A 527 17.64 -11.51 21.85
N ASP A 528 18.13 -12.18 20.81
CA ASP A 528 18.86 -11.53 19.75
C ASP A 528 17.98 -10.49 19.00
N CYS A 529 18.10 -9.22 19.40
CA CYS A 529 17.28 -8.12 18.94
C CYS A 529 18.10 -6.94 18.42
N MET A 530 17.66 -6.34 17.30
CA MET A 530 18.26 -5.14 16.74
C MET A 530 17.23 -4.09 16.34
N GLU A 531 17.63 -2.82 16.42
CA GLU A 531 16.94 -1.72 15.74
C GLU A 531 17.40 -1.66 14.28
N TRP A 532 16.46 -1.62 13.34
CA TRP A 532 16.78 -1.35 11.94
C TRP A 532 16.76 0.15 11.66
N ARG A 533 17.93 0.73 11.32
CA ARG A 533 18.09 2.12 10.88
C ARG A 533 18.62 2.21 9.45
N SER A 534 18.21 3.26 8.73
CA SER A 534 18.68 3.52 7.36
C SER A 534 20.17 3.92 7.32
N ASP A 535 20.85 3.68 6.20
CA ASP A 535 22.30 3.94 6.02
C ASP A 535 22.72 5.42 6.06
N ILE A 536 21.78 6.37 6.25
CA ILE A 536 22.02 7.82 6.18
C ILE A 536 22.46 8.41 7.53
N ASP A 537 22.23 7.71 8.65
CA ASP A 537 22.67 8.15 9.97
C ASP A 537 24.17 7.84 10.16
N GLN A 538 24.98 8.89 10.31
CA GLN A 538 26.44 8.92 10.12
C GLN A 538 27.31 8.14 11.14
N GLU A 539 26.74 7.37 12.06
CA GLU A 539 27.51 6.69 13.12
C GLU A 539 26.99 5.25 13.30
N ARG A 540 27.59 4.28 12.59
CA ARG A 540 27.23 2.85 12.73
C ARG A 540 28.13 2.14 13.72
N GLU A 541 27.72 2.08 14.98
CA GLU A 541 28.30 1.18 15.99
C GLU A 541 27.89 -0.29 15.79
N GLU A 542 26.72 -0.58 15.18
CA GLU A 542 26.22 -1.95 14.96
C GLU A 542 25.99 -2.25 13.46
N ARG A 543 26.63 -3.30 12.91
CA ARG A 543 26.39 -3.76 11.53
C ARG A 543 24.97 -4.36 11.44
N GLN A 544 24.19 -3.92 10.46
CA GLN A 544 22.90 -4.54 10.13
C GLN A 544 23.10 -6.05 9.91
N ARG A 545 22.47 -6.87 10.74
CA ARG A 545 22.54 -8.34 10.75
C ARG A 545 21.14 -8.95 10.75
N ASP A 546 21.03 -10.27 10.71
CA ASP A 546 19.75 -10.96 10.76
C ASP A 546 19.45 -11.38 12.21
N ALA A 547 19.06 -10.41 13.04
CA ALA A 547 18.65 -10.69 14.42
C ALA A 547 17.31 -11.45 14.44
N ARG A 548 17.04 -12.23 15.49
CA ARG A 548 15.75 -12.95 15.68
C ARG A 548 14.56 -12.00 15.70
N LEU A 549 14.76 -10.86 16.34
CA LEU A 549 13.76 -9.80 16.44
C LEU A 549 14.31 -8.51 15.85
N VAL A 550 13.65 -8.00 14.82
CA VAL A 550 14.04 -6.74 14.16
C VAL A 550 12.97 -5.70 14.44
N VAL A 551 13.31 -4.66 15.18
CA VAL A 551 12.41 -3.56 15.50
C VAL A 551 12.67 -2.40 14.53
N VAL A 552 11.61 -1.88 13.91
CA VAL A 552 11.69 -0.78 12.95
C VAL A 552 10.59 0.24 13.21
N SER A 553 10.88 1.53 13.00
CA SER A 553 9.85 2.56 13.06
C SER A 553 9.00 2.58 11.78
N ALA A 554 7.76 3.05 11.86
CA ALA A 554 6.83 3.13 10.73
C ALA A 554 7.39 3.92 9.53
N ASP A 555 8.05 5.06 9.79
CA ASP A 555 8.64 5.89 8.72
C ASP A 555 9.71 5.13 7.94
N VAL A 556 10.46 4.29 8.65
CA VAL A 556 11.56 3.52 8.10
C VAL A 556 11.04 2.22 7.47
N ALA A 557 9.98 1.62 8.01
CA ALA A 557 9.37 0.39 7.49
C ALA A 557 8.82 0.54 6.06
N VAL A 558 8.40 1.75 5.70
CA VAL A 558 7.92 2.09 4.35
C VAL A 558 9.03 2.54 3.41
N SER A 559 10.25 2.72 3.93
CA SER A 559 11.41 3.03 3.10
C SER A 559 11.73 1.86 2.16
N GLU A 560 12.23 2.16 0.97
CA GLU A 560 12.79 1.13 0.09
C GLU A 560 13.85 0.32 0.85
N GLY A 561 14.57 0.99 1.74
CA GLY A 561 15.67 0.45 2.51
C GLY A 561 15.27 -0.79 3.28
N PHE A 562 14.36 -0.53 4.21
CA PHE A 562 13.80 -1.60 4.99
C PHE A 562 13.13 -2.66 4.10
N THR A 563 12.41 -2.22 3.06
CA THR A 563 11.69 -3.12 2.15
C THR A 563 12.56 -4.26 1.67
N ALA A 564 13.70 -3.97 1.06
CA ALA A 564 14.47 -5.07 0.51
C ALA A 564 15.29 -5.81 1.59
N TYR A 565 15.51 -5.23 2.78
CA TYR A 565 16.11 -5.98 3.90
C TYR A 565 15.20 -7.15 4.22
N VAL A 566 13.90 -6.86 4.34
CA VAL A 566 12.86 -7.87 4.48
C VAL A 566 12.83 -8.83 3.29
N GLU A 567 12.96 -8.34 2.05
CA GLU A 567 13.02 -9.24 0.89
C GLU A 567 14.26 -10.15 0.86
N SER A 568 15.39 -9.70 1.43
CA SER A 568 16.63 -10.48 1.55
C SER A 568 16.51 -11.60 2.57
N ILE A 569 15.97 -11.33 3.77
CA ILE A 569 15.68 -12.38 4.76
C ILE A 569 14.59 -13.32 4.23
N ARG A 570 13.56 -12.82 3.56
CA ARG A 570 12.52 -13.63 2.90
C ARG A 570 13.11 -14.55 1.82
N GLY A 571 13.98 -14.03 0.96
CA GLY A 571 14.60 -14.79 -0.12
C GLY A 571 15.51 -15.92 0.38
N ARG A 572 15.95 -15.86 1.64
CA ARG A 572 16.70 -16.91 2.33
C ARG A 572 15.81 -17.84 3.16
N GLY A 573 14.49 -17.65 3.13
CA GLY A 573 13.55 -18.43 3.94
C GLY A 573 13.59 -18.10 5.44
N LEU A 574 14.16 -16.95 5.81
CA LEU A 574 14.33 -16.54 7.21
C LEU A 574 13.18 -15.67 7.72
N LEU A 575 12.49 -14.93 6.84
CA LEU A 575 11.35 -14.14 7.28
C LEU A 575 10.24 -15.08 7.73
N GLU A 576 9.82 -14.97 8.97
CA GLU A 576 8.78 -15.84 9.53
C GLU A 576 7.45 -15.09 9.67
N ARG A 577 7.48 -13.87 10.23
CA ARG A 577 6.26 -13.06 10.44
C ARG A 577 6.58 -11.58 10.66
N VAL A 578 5.58 -10.73 10.43
CA VAL A 578 5.62 -9.28 10.67
C VAL A 578 4.55 -8.92 11.69
N PHE A 579 4.95 -8.19 12.72
CA PHE A 579 4.07 -7.57 13.70
C PHE A 579 3.94 -6.08 13.41
N PHE A 580 2.73 -5.55 13.47
CA PHE A 580 2.47 -4.11 13.47
C PHE A 580 1.86 -3.71 14.81
N ASP A 581 2.68 -3.14 15.68
CA ASP A 581 2.23 -2.67 17.00
C ASP A 581 1.54 -1.31 16.90
N GLU A 582 0.61 -1.06 17.81
CA GLU A 582 -0.31 0.08 17.79
C GLU A 582 -0.95 0.34 16.41
N CYS A 583 -1.42 -0.74 15.78
CA CYS A 583 -1.90 -0.73 14.39
C CYS A 583 -3.03 0.28 14.11
N HIS A 584 -3.88 0.56 15.10
CA HIS A 584 -4.96 1.57 15.02
C HIS A 584 -4.48 2.96 14.57
N THR A 585 -3.20 3.30 14.78
CA THR A 585 -2.59 4.56 14.29
C THR A 585 -2.68 4.71 12.77
N ALA A 586 -2.78 3.60 12.02
CA ALA A 586 -2.98 3.59 10.57
C ALA A 586 -4.36 4.09 10.11
N ILE A 587 -5.28 4.39 11.03
CA ILE A 587 -6.53 5.11 10.75
C ILE A 587 -6.69 6.38 11.60
N MET A 588 -6.21 6.38 12.86
CA MET A 588 -6.43 7.49 13.79
C MET A 588 -5.49 8.68 13.57
N ASP A 589 -4.27 8.41 13.11
CA ASP A 589 -3.19 9.40 13.08
C ASP A 589 -2.70 9.70 11.65
N VAL A 590 -3.35 9.14 10.63
CA VAL A 590 -2.95 9.32 9.22
C VAL A 590 -3.05 10.77 8.77
N SER A 591 -4.06 11.52 9.24
CA SER A 591 -4.22 12.95 8.95
C SER A 591 -3.08 13.80 9.50
N TYR A 592 -2.40 13.33 10.54
CA TYR A 592 -1.23 13.98 11.12
C TYR A 592 0.08 13.41 10.56
N ARG A 593 0.11 12.12 10.22
CA ARG A 593 1.30 11.41 9.73
C ARG A 593 0.94 10.43 8.62
N GLU A 594 0.92 10.94 7.39
CA GLU A 594 0.53 10.21 6.17
C GLU A 594 1.30 8.88 5.98
N ARG A 595 2.56 8.81 6.44
CA ARG A 595 3.41 7.60 6.40
C ARG A 595 2.76 6.38 7.05
N LEU A 596 1.94 6.56 8.09
CA LEU A 596 1.22 5.45 8.74
C LEU A 596 0.23 4.77 7.78
N GLY A 597 -0.38 5.55 6.88
CA GLY A 597 -1.29 5.04 5.86
C GLY A 597 -0.60 4.21 4.77
N LEU A 598 0.72 4.26 4.66
CA LEU A 598 1.54 3.47 3.73
C LEU A 598 1.93 2.10 4.30
N LEU A 599 1.66 1.83 5.59
CA LEU A 599 1.93 0.54 6.23
C LEU A 599 1.00 -0.58 5.74
N THR A 600 -0.02 -0.27 4.95
CA THR A 600 -0.71 -1.26 4.11
C THR A 600 0.26 -2.01 3.20
N GLY A 601 1.39 -1.40 2.86
CA GLY A 601 2.45 -2.03 2.08
C GLY A 601 3.12 -3.23 2.77
N LEU A 602 2.93 -3.48 4.07
CA LEU A 602 3.50 -4.64 4.77
C LEU A 602 3.05 -5.97 4.17
N HIS A 603 1.86 -6.03 3.57
CA HIS A 603 1.34 -7.20 2.84
C HIS A 603 2.27 -7.69 1.72
N ARG A 604 3.08 -6.80 1.12
CA ARG A 604 4.02 -7.16 0.05
C ARG A 604 5.07 -8.19 0.46
N PHE A 605 5.29 -8.36 1.77
CA PHE A 605 6.27 -9.29 2.29
C PHE A 605 5.80 -10.75 2.19
N GLY A 606 4.50 -11.00 2.02
CA GLY A 606 3.99 -12.35 1.74
C GLY A 606 4.19 -13.36 2.87
N CYS A 607 4.29 -12.85 4.11
CA CYS A 607 4.34 -13.63 5.35
C CYS A 607 3.16 -13.27 6.25
N PRO A 608 2.88 -14.03 7.32
CA PRO A 608 1.87 -13.65 8.31
C PRO A 608 2.06 -12.22 8.83
N LEU A 609 0.96 -11.47 8.89
CA LEU A 609 0.90 -10.11 9.40
C LEU A 609 -0.01 -10.06 10.65
N VAL A 610 0.60 -9.80 11.79
CA VAL A 610 -0.06 -9.74 13.09
C VAL A 610 -0.17 -8.28 13.52
N MET A 611 -1.40 -7.76 13.55
CA MET A 611 -1.70 -6.38 13.92
C MET A 611 -2.11 -6.31 15.39
N LEU A 612 -1.31 -5.63 16.21
CA LEU A 612 -1.49 -5.52 17.65
C LEU A 612 -1.99 -4.12 18.02
N THR A 613 -2.96 -4.03 18.92
CA THR A 613 -3.43 -2.74 19.45
C THR A 613 -4.10 -2.93 20.81
N ALA A 614 -4.21 -1.84 21.58
CA ALA A 614 -5.05 -1.82 22.78
C ALA A 614 -6.31 -0.97 22.66
N THR A 615 -6.42 -0.17 21.61
CA THR A 615 -7.38 0.93 21.56
C THR A 615 -8.02 1.07 20.18
N LEU A 616 -8.30 -0.07 19.52
CA LEU A 616 -9.10 -0.11 18.31
C LEU A 616 -10.59 -0.27 18.67
N PRO A 617 -11.42 0.78 18.52
CA PRO A 617 -12.85 0.68 18.81
C PRO A 617 -13.55 -0.28 17.87
N VAL A 618 -14.51 -1.07 18.38
CA VAL A 618 -15.29 -2.00 17.54
C VAL A 618 -16.02 -1.28 16.40
N LEU A 619 -16.47 -0.04 16.64
CA LEU A 619 -17.14 0.79 15.64
C LEU A 619 -16.22 1.23 14.49
N MET A 620 -14.91 1.17 14.69
CA MET A 620 -13.91 1.53 13.69
C MET A 620 -13.18 0.31 13.12
N GLU A 621 -13.60 -0.90 13.52
CA GLU A 621 -12.97 -2.14 13.11
C GLU A 621 -13.14 -2.38 11.61
N ASP A 622 -14.33 -2.17 11.06
CA ASP A 622 -14.58 -2.34 9.62
C ASP A 622 -13.75 -1.37 8.79
N TRP A 623 -13.68 -0.10 9.21
CA TRP A 623 -12.84 0.90 8.58
C TRP A 623 -11.36 0.50 8.66
N PHE A 624 -10.89 0.05 9.83
CA PHE A 624 -9.53 -0.43 10.02
C PHE A 624 -9.21 -1.60 9.10
N ARG A 625 -10.12 -2.58 9.00
CA ARG A 625 -9.99 -3.75 8.11
C ARG A 625 -9.94 -3.34 6.66
N GLU A 626 -10.81 -2.44 6.22
CA GLU A 626 -10.79 -1.92 4.86
C GLU A 626 -9.47 -1.23 4.56
N ARG A 627 -9.07 -0.28 5.43
CA ARG A 627 -7.86 0.51 5.23
C ARG A 627 -6.59 -0.34 5.23
N MET A 628 -6.55 -1.40 6.04
CA MET A 628 -5.40 -2.30 6.17
C MET A 628 -5.49 -3.54 5.27
N LEU A 629 -6.47 -3.65 4.37
CA LEU A 629 -6.68 -4.84 3.51
C LEU A 629 -6.76 -6.14 4.32
N ALA A 630 -7.51 -6.08 5.43
CA ALA A 630 -7.60 -7.12 6.45
C ALA A 630 -9.03 -7.60 6.70
N GLN A 631 -9.87 -7.60 5.65
CA GLN A 631 -11.26 -8.08 5.72
C GLN A 631 -11.34 -9.54 6.21
N ASP A 632 -10.44 -10.40 5.73
CA ASP A 632 -10.39 -11.82 6.09
C ASP A 632 -9.64 -12.11 7.40
N ALA A 633 -9.18 -11.09 8.14
CA ALA A 633 -8.36 -11.29 9.33
C ALA A 633 -9.17 -11.85 10.51
N THR A 634 -8.66 -12.88 11.19
CA THR A 634 -9.20 -13.30 12.48
C THR A 634 -8.94 -12.21 13.51
N ILE A 635 -9.91 -11.90 14.37
CA ILE A 635 -9.72 -10.98 15.50
C ILE A 635 -9.82 -11.71 16.82
N ILE A 636 -8.85 -11.48 17.70
CA ILE A 636 -8.86 -11.92 19.09
C ILE A 636 -8.88 -10.65 19.94
N ARG A 637 -9.98 -10.43 20.68
CA ARG A 637 -10.22 -9.22 21.46
C ARG A 637 -10.46 -9.56 22.93
N ALA A 638 -9.63 -9.03 23.80
CA ALA A 638 -9.88 -9.00 25.24
C ALA A 638 -10.60 -7.70 25.63
N PRO A 639 -11.38 -7.68 26.72
CA PRO A 639 -11.95 -6.46 27.27
C PRO A 639 -10.85 -5.42 27.53
N THR A 640 -11.02 -4.24 26.95
CA THR A 640 -10.06 -3.11 27.06
C THR A 640 -10.21 -2.36 28.38
N MET A 641 -11.38 -2.46 29.02
CA MET A 641 -11.70 -1.84 30.30
C MET A 641 -10.88 -2.40 31.45
N ARG A 642 -10.13 -1.54 32.13
CA ARG A 642 -9.32 -1.92 33.29
C ARG A 642 -10.13 -1.91 34.59
N VAL A 643 -10.00 -3.01 35.34
CA VAL A 643 -10.73 -3.19 36.61
C VAL A 643 -10.17 -2.34 37.75
N ASN A 644 -8.90 -1.95 37.70
CA ASN A 644 -8.22 -1.26 38.80
C ASN A 644 -8.16 0.27 38.67
N ILE A 645 -9.03 0.88 37.84
CA ILE A 645 -9.07 2.34 37.63
C ILE A 645 -10.35 2.92 38.22
N ARG A 646 -10.25 3.88 39.14
CA ARG A 646 -11.37 4.69 39.62
C ARG A 646 -11.55 5.89 38.70
N TYR A 647 -12.60 5.86 37.89
CA TYR A 647 -12.94 6.97 37.01
C TYR A 647 -13.82 8.01 37.74
N ARG A 648 -13.44 9.28 37.65
CA ARG A 648 -14.17 10.42 38.20
C ARG A 648 -14.20 11.58 37.20
N VAL A 649 -15.33 12.27 37.11
CA VAL A 649 -15.46 13.53 36.37
C VAL A 649 -15.89 14.59 37.38
N LYS A 650 -15.04 15.60 37.57
CA LYS A 650 -15.28 16.71 38.49
C LYS A 650 -15.67 17.95 37.70
N GLN A 651 -16.88 18.46 37.96
CA GLN A 651 -17.34 19.68 37.33
C GLN A 651 -16.95 20.90 38.18
N VAL A 652 -16.35 21.91 37.54
CA VAL A 652 -16.04 23.21 38.17
C VAL A 652 -16.89 24.30 37.54
N ARG A 653 -17.23 25.32 38.32
CA ARG A 653 -17.95 26.47 37.77
C ARG A 653 -17.03 27.24 36.81
N PRO A 654 -17.50 27.63 35.61
CA PRO A 654 -16.68 28.40 34.67
C PRO A 654 -16.14 29.67 35.31
N GLY A 655 -14.82 29.86 35.25
CA GLY A 655 -14.14 30.98 35.87
C GLY A 655 -12.68 31.07 35.44
N LYS A 656 -12.05 32.23 35.67
CA LYS A 656 -10.61 32.42 35.41
C LYS A 656 -9.84 31.47 36.34
N ALA A 657 -9.01 30.59 35.76
CA ALA A 657 -8.26 29.55 36.47
C ALA A 657 -9.09 28.43 37.14
N ALA A 658 -10.41 28.35 36.91
CA ALA A 658 -11.27 27.38 37.62
C ALA A 658 -10.88 25.92 37.35
N ILE A 659 -10.45 25.60 36.12
CA ILE A 659 -9.97 24.26 35.77
C ILE A 659 -8.63 23.99 36.47
N GLU A 660 -7.72 24.95 36.44
CA GLU A 660 -6.41 24.86 37.08
C GLU A 660 -6.53 24.66 38.60
N ASP A 661 -7.40 25.43 39.27
CA ASP A 661 -7.68 25.29 40.71
C ASP A 661 -8.32 23.93 41.02
N GLY A 662 -9.26 23.49 40.17
CA GLY A 662 -9.89 22.18 40.26
C GLY A 662 -8.89 21.02 40.11
N VAL A 663 -7.91 21.18 39.21
CA VAL A 663 -6.79 20.25 39.01
C VAL A 663 -5.91 20.17 40.25
N VAL A 664 -5.54 21.30 40.85
CA VAL A 664 -4.75 21.33 42.10
C VAL A 664 -5.51 20.65 43.24
N ALA A 665 -6.82 20.88 43.36
CA ALA A 665 -7.65 20.22 44.37
C ALA A 665 -7.75 18.70 44.15
N ALA A 666 -7.96 18.27 42.90
CA ALA A 666 -7.98 16.85 42.54
C ALA A 666 -6.61 16.19 42.82
N MET A 667 -5.52 16.87 42.49
CA MET A 667 -4.16 16.41 42.72
C MET A 667 -3.91 16.16 44.21
N LYS A 668 -4.23 17.11 45.09
CA LYS A 668 -4.08 16.94 46.55
C LYS A 668 -4.91 15.78 47.09
N ALA A 669 -6.13 15.59 46.60
CA ALA A 669 -7.00 14.49 47.01
C ALA A 669 -6.49 13.11 46.54
N VAL A 670 -5.86 13.05 45.37
CA VAL A 670 -5.17 11.84 44.91
C VAL A 670 -3.90 11.62 45.72
N GLU A 671 -3.07 12.65 45.90
CA GLU A 671 -1.80 12.59 46.63
C GLU A 671 -1.94 12.13 48.08
N GLY A 672 -3.04 12.48 48.76
CA GLY A 672 -3.34 11.98 50.11
C GLY A 672 -3.56 10.46 50.19
N ARG A 673 -3.80 9.79 49.06
CA ARG A 673 -3.97 8.33 48.94
C ARG A 673 -2.73 7.65 48.33
N MET A 674 -1.73 8.42 47.93
CA MET A 674 -0.52 7.91 47.27
C MET A 674 0.52 7.46 48.28
N GLY A 675 1.07 6.26 48.07
CA GLY A 675 2.27 5.78 48.76
C GLY A 675 3.53 6.57 48.38
N THR A 676 4.59 6.40 49.16
CA THR A 676 5.85 7.17 49.01
C THR A 676 6.54 7.00 47.65
N ALA A 677 6.45 5.81 47.04
CA ALA A 677 7.02 5.52 45.72
C ALA A 677 6.04 5.77 44.55
N GLN A 678 4.82 6.20 44.84
CA GLN A 678 3.77 6.42 43.85
C GLN A 678 3.83 7.83 43.27
N ARG A 679 3.41 7.96 42.02
CA ARG A 679 3.57 9.16 41.20
C ARG A 679 2.34 9.45 40.34
N GLY A 680 2.21 10.68 39.88
CA GLY A 680 1.04 11.17 39.18
C GLY A 680 1.37 11.99 37.93
N VAL A 681 0.43 12.05 36.99
CA VAL A 681 0.55 12.78 35.73
C VAL A 681 -0.67 13.69 35.54
N ILE A 682 -0.42 14.94 35.13
CA ILE A 682 -1.46 15.91 34.80
C ILE A 682 -1.42 16.18 33.29
N TYR A 683 -2.43 15.72 32.56
CA TYR A 683 -2.58 15.97 31.12
C TYR A 683 -3.25 17.30 30.85
N CYS A 684 -2.57 18.14 30.08
CA CYS A 684 -2.97 19.51 29.76
C CYS A 684 -3.27 19.65 28.27
N ARG A 685 -4.23 20.51 27.91
CA ARG A 685 -4.67 20.69 26.51
C ARG A 685 -3.76 21.59 25.68
N SER A 686 -2.99 22.47 26.32
CA SER A 686 -2.07 23.39 25.65
C SER A 686 -0.76 23.50 26.40
N ILE A 687 0.30 23.88 25.68
CA ILE A 687 1.62 24.13 26.29
C ILE A 687 1.52 25.22 27.36
N LYS A 688 0.78 26.30 27.08
CA LYS A 688 0.58 27.39 28.04
C LYS A 688 -0.10 26.93 29.33
N GLN A 689 -1.13 26.07 29.21
CA GLN A 689 -1.79 25.48 30.38
C GLN A 689 -0.86 24.52 31.13
N CYS A 690 -0.07 23.72 30.39
CA CYS A 690 0.94 22.82 30.95
C CYS A 690 1.97 23.56 31.79
N GLU A 691 2.55 24.64 31.26
CA GLU A 691 3.51 25.49 31.97
C GLU A 691 2.89 26.19 33.20
N ALA A 692 1.66 26.69 33.07
CA ALA A 692 0.95 27.34 34.18
C ALA A 692 0.63 26.38 35.33
N ILE A 693 0.12 25.18 35.02
CA ILE A 693 -0.13 24.15 36.02
C ILE A 693 1.18 23.66 36.64
N ALA A 694 2.23 23.44 35.83
CA ALA A 694 3.54 23.04 36.32
C ALA A 694 4.09 24.03 37.36
N ALA A 695 4.03 25.33 37.06
CA ALA A 695 4.45 26.40 37.97
C ALA A 695 3.60 26.44 39.25
N THR A 696 2.30 26.19 39.15
CA THR A 696 1.37 26.24 40.29
C THR A 696 1.53 25.03 41.22
N VAL A 697 1.76 23.85 40.64
CA VAL A 697 1.96 22.59 41.36
C VAL A 697 3.39 22.46 41.90
N GLY A 698 4.36 23.16 41.32
CA GLY A 698 5.78 22.96 41.60
C GLY A 698 6.34 21.69 40.95
N CYS A 699 5.79 21.30 39.79
CA CYS A 699 6.28 20.15 39.01
C CYS A 699 6.97 20.56 37.70
N LYS A 700 7.67 19.63 37.04
CA LYS A 700 8.20 19.88 35.69
C LYS A 700 7.08 19.83 34.65
N ALA A 701 7.23 20.66 33.60
CA ALA A 701 6.42 20.59 32.40
C ALA A 701 7.04 19.62 31.37
N TYR A 702 6.20 18.90 30.61
CA TYR A 702 6.61 18.01 29.53
C TYR A 702 5.82 18.28 28.25
N HIS A 703 6.45 18.91 27.27
CA HIS A 703 5.82 19.25 25.99
C HIS A 703 6.82 19.37 24.83
N SER A 704 6.31 19.39 23.60
CA SER A 704 7.10 19.35 22.35
C SER A 704 8.05 20.53 22.14
N LYS A 705 7.79 21.71 22.74
CA LYS A 705 8.69 22.87 22.67
C LYS A 705 9.97 22.75 23.52
N LEU A 706 10.06 21.77 24.42
CA LEU A 706 11.29 21.51 25.18
C LEU A 706 12.31 20.78 24.31
N THR A 707 13.60 21.08 24.52
CA THR A 707 14.70 20.34 23.86
C THR A 707 14.66 18.87 24.25
N ARG A 708 15.33 18.01 23.46
CA ARG A 708 15.36 16.57 23.75
C ARG A 708 15.98 16.29 25.11
N GLU A 709 17.05 17.01 25.43
CA GLU A 709 17.77 16.93 26.70
C GLU A 709 16.87 17.38 27.85
N ALA A 710 16.19 18.53 27.72
CA ALA A 710 15.30 19.03 28.76
C ALA A 710 14.10 18.09 29.02
N ARG A 711 13.54 17.46 27.97
CA ARG A 711 12.49 16.44 28.13
C ARG A 711 13.00 15.19 28.83
N ALA A 712 14.20 14.73 28.49
CA ALA A 712 14.81 13.57 29.13
C ALA A 712 15.09 13.84 30.61
N THR A 713 15.65 15.01 30.95
CA THR A 713 15.89 15.41 32.34
C THR A 713 14.58 15.53 33.13
N ALA A 714 13.58 16.23 32.60
CA ALA A 714 12.28 16.38 33.29
C ALA A 714 11.60 15.03 33.55
N LEU A 715 11.71 14.09 32.61
CA LEU A 715 11.21 12.73 32.78
C LEU A 715 12.00 11.97 33.84
N GLN A 716 13.33 12.02 33.79
CA GLN A 716 14.21 11.33 34.71
C GLN A 716 14.04 11.83 36.15
N ASP A 717 14.00 13.16 36.35
CA ASP A 717 13.79 13.78 37.66
C ASP A 717 12.49 13.30 38.31
N TRP A 718 11.40 13.22 37.52
CA TRP A 718 10.11 12.72 37.98
C TRP A 718 10.11 11.20 38.24
N VAL A 719 10.79 10.41 37.41
CA VAL A 719 10.89 8.95 37.61
C VAL A 719 11.74 8.61 38.84
N ASP A 720 12.82 9.34 39.07
CA ASP A 720 13.71 9.20 40.21
C ASP A 720 13.12 9.80 41.49
N GLY A 721 12.11 10.67 41.38
CA GLY A 721 11.53 11.40 42.50
C GLY A 721 12.49 12.44 43.09
N ARG A 722 13.40 13.00 42.27
CA ARG A 722 14.35 14.05 42.71
C ARG A 722 13.59 15.26 43.23
N ASP A 723 14.14 15.91 44.25
CA ASP A 723 13.56 17.10 44.89
C ASP A 723 12.11 16.88 45.41
N GLY A 724 11.73 15.64 45.73
CA GLY A 724 10.38 15.31 46.22
C GLY A 724 9.30 15.35 45.13
N GLN A 725 9.69 15.36 43.85
CA GLN A 725 8.80 15.56 42.74
C GLN A 725 8.00 14.30 42.38
N ARG A 726 6.74 14.24 42.82
CA ARG A 726 5.82 13.11 42.55
C ARG A 726 4.92 13.30 41.33
N TRP A 727 4.80 14.52 40.84
CA TRP A 727 3.91 14.89 39.74
C TRP A 727 4.69 15.42 38.54
N ILE A 728 4.11 15.26 37.35
CA ILE A 728 4.56 15.90 36.12
C ILE A 728 3.35 16.44 35.35
N ALA A 729 3.43 17.68 34.86
CA ALA A 729 2.42 18.24 33.97
C ALA A 729 2.86 18.00 32.52
N ALA A 730 1.99 17.44 31.69
CA ALA A 730 2.34 17.05 30.34
C ALA A 730 1.24 17.36 29.33
N THR A 731 1.64 17.62 28.09
CA THR A 731 0.72 17.53 26.94
C THR A 731 0.59 16.08 26.49
N THR A 732 -0.15 15.81 25.41
CA THR A 732 -0.30 14.47 24.81
C THR A 732 1.04 13.81 24.43
N GLY A 733 2.15 14.56 24.39
CA GLY A 733 3.49 14.04 24.14
C GLY A 733 4.02 13.05 25.18
N LEU A 734 3.51 13.07 26.43
CA LEU A 734 3.79 12.03 27.44
C LEU A 734 2.79 10.86 27.34
N GLY A 735 2.20 10.68 26.16
CA GLY A 735 1.10 9.75 25.91
C GLY A 735 1.50 8.47 25.17
N THR A 736 2.71 8.35 24.62
CA THR A 736 3.12 7.22 23.76
C THR A 736 4.47 6.63 24.16
N GLY A 737 4.46 5.35 24.53
CA GLY A 737 5.64 4.50 24.52
C GLY A 737 6.46 4.26 25.79
N ILE A 738 6.26 5.05 26.84
CA ILE A 738 7.09 4.94 28.06
C ILE A 738 6.41 4.00 29.08
N ASP A 739 7.15 3.01 29.61
CA ASP A 739 6.70 2.07 30.65
C ASP A 739 7.17 2.51 32.04
N ILE A 740 6.38 3.38 32.67
CA ILE A 740 6.70 3.95 33.98
C ILE A 740 5.86 3.27 35.05
N LYS A 741 6.53 2.64 36.01
CA LYS A 741 5.91 1.99 37.18
C LYS A 741 5.44 3.04 38.20
N GLY A 742 4.52 2.68 39.10
CA GLY A 742 4.12 3.54 40.23
C GLY A 742 3.16 4.68 39.89
N ILE A 743 2.70 4.83 38.64
CA ILE A 743 1.71 5.85 38.30
C ILE A 743 0.35 5.44 38.87
N VAL A 744 -0.19 6.20 39.80
CA VAL A 744 -1.53 5.95 40.38
C VAL A 744 -2.44 7.16 40.31
N GLY A 745 -1.91 8.36 40.03
CA GLY A 745 -2.70 9.56 39.79
C GLY A 745 -2.69 9.96 38.32
N VAL A 746 -3.85 10.05 37.69
CA VAL A 746 -3.99 10.56 36.32
C VAL A 746 -5.07 11.64 36.32
N ILE A 747 -4.68 12.88 36.02
CA ILE A 747 -5.59 14.03 36.04
C ILE A 747 -5.62 14.69 34.67
N HIS A 748 -6.81 14.98 34.15
CA HIS A 748 -7.00 15.73 32.91
C HIS A 748 -7.50 17.14 33.21
N ALA A 749 -6.73 18.14 32.79
CA ALA A 749 -7.09 19.55 32.85
C ALA A 749 -7.99 19.91 31.65
N GLY A 750 -9.28 19.69 31.81
CA GLY A 750 -10.30 19.82 30.77
C GLY A 750 -10.62 18.48 30.08
N PRO A 751 -11.66 18.46 29.22
CA PRO A 751 -12.02 17.29 28.43
C PRO A 751 -10.85 16.78 27.56
N PRO A 752 -10.57 15.46 27.55
CA PRO A 752 -9.65 14.85 26.59
C PRO A 752 -10.05 15.14 25.15
N PHE A 753 -9.09 15.17 24.22
CA PHE A 753 -9.37 15.42 22.80
C PHE A 753 -10.10 14.26 22.13
N ARG A 754 -9.68 13.03 22.43
CA ARG A 754 -10.24 11.77 21.89
C ARG A 754 -10.40 10.76 23.03
N LEU A 755 -11.44 9.92 22.94
CA LEU A 755 -11.67 8.88 23.95
C LEU A 755 -10.55 7.83 23.92
N VAL A 756 -10.00 7.55 22.74
CA VAL A 756 -8.79 6.72 22.56
C VAL A 756 -7.61 7.26 23.37
N ASP A 757 -7.31 8.56 23.26
CA ASP A 757 -6.22 9.19 24.01
C ASP A 757 -6.44 9.08 25.52
N PHE A 758 -7.68 9.29 25.97
CA PHE A 758 -8.04 9.17 27.39
C PHE A 758 -7.78 7.78 27.95
N VAL A 759 -8.23 6.73 27.25
CA VAL A 759 -7.96 5.33 27.65
C VAL A 759 -6.46 5.02 27.59
N GLN A 760 -5.74 5.54 26.59
CA GLN A 760 -4.29 5.40 26.50
C GLN A 760 -3.57 5.99 27.69
N GLN A 761 -3.94 7.20 28.07
CA GLN A 761 -3.31 7.98 29.14
C GLN A 761 -3.60 7.39 30.52
N THR A 762 -4.86 7.03 30.79
CA THR A 762 -5.27 6.41 32.06
C THR A 762 -4.74 4.99 32.21
N GLY A 763 -4.67 4.22 31.11
CA GLY A 763 -4.11 2.88 31.08
C GLY A 763 -2.61 2.80 31.39
N ARG A 764 -1.91 3.93 31.52
CA ARG A 764 -0.50 3.98 31.95
C ARG A 764 -0.32 3.69 33.43
N GLY A 765 -1.32 4.01 34.25
CA GLY A 765 -1.26 3.81 35.70
C GLY A 765 -1.45 2.36 36.13
N GLY A 766 -1.12 2.04 37.37
CA GLY A 766 -1.49 0.80 38.05
C GLY A 766 -0.94 -0.45 37.40
N ARG A 767 0.35 -0.44 37.00
CA ARG A 767 1.00 -1.56 36.30
C ARG A 767 1.50 -2.65 37.25
N GLN A 768 1.58 -2.36 38.56
CA GLN A 768 1.94 -3.33 39.57
C GLN A 768 0.69 -3.98 40.18
N ARG A 769 0.85 -5.22 40.66
CA ARG A 769 -0.24 -5.96 41.31
C ARG A 769 -0.69 -5.22 42.57
N GLY A 770 -1.98 -4.97 42.69
CA GLY A 770 -2.59 -4.28 43.84
C GLY A 770 -2.61 -2.75 43.73
N GLU A 771 -2.04 -2.15 42.69
CA GLU A 771 -2.17 -0.70 42.48
C GLU A 771 -3.57 -0.33 41.95
N VAL A 772 -4.17 0.69 42.55
CA VAL A 772 -5.41 1.32 42.09
C VAL A 772 -5.09 2.70 41.51
N VAL A 773 -5.62 3.00 40.33
CA VAL A 773 -5.41 4.30 39.66
C VAL A 773 -6.60 5.20 39.90
N ASP A 774 -6.37 6.44 40.34
CA ASP A 774 -7.37 7.50 40.33
C ASP A 774 -7.26 8.30 39.04
N SER A 775 -8.29 8.19 38.19
CA SER A 775 -8.43 8.95 36.95
C SER A 775 -9.48 10.05 37.13
N VAL A 776 -9.06 11.32 37.12
CA VAL A 776 -9.95 12.46 37.33
C VAL A 776 -9.93 13.39 36.12
N ILE A 777 -11.08 13.61 35.50
CA ILE A 777 -11.26 14.68 34.50
C ILE A 777 -11.82 15.91 35.23
N VAL A 778 -11.14 17.04 35.15
CA VAL A 778 -11.65 18.32 35.66
C VAL A 778 -12.19 19.13 34.49
N THR A 779 -13.48 19.49 34.51
CA THR A 779 -14.14 20.17 33.38
C THR A 779 -15.04 21.30 33.87
N ASP A 780 -15.16 22.36 33.08
CA ASP A 780 -16.09 23.47 33.34
C ASP A 780 -17.48 23.28 32.69
N GLY A 781 -17.72 22.10 32.12
CA GLY A 781 -18.97 21.76 31.43
C GLY A 781 -19.07 22.30 29.99
N ARG A 782 -18.10 23.11 29.53
CA ARG A 782 -18.09 23.57 28.13
C ARG A 782 -17.61 22.45 27.20
N ALA A 783 -18.28 22.30 26.06
CA ALA A 783 -17.84 21.38 25.02
C ALA A 783 -16.41 21.73 24.58
N GLY A 784 -15.54 20.73 24.42
CA GLY A 784 -14.20 20.95 23.90
C GLY A 784 -14.26 21.58 22.50
N TRP A 785 -13.38 22.55 22.23
CA TRP A 785 -13.21 23.24 20.93
C TRP A 785 -13.77 22.46 19.73
N ALA A 786 -14.81 23.01 19.09
CA ALA A 786 -15.40 22.45 17.88
C ALA A 786 -14.47 22.75 16.70
N ASN A 787 -13.78 21.72 16.21
CA ASN A 787 -13.15 21.78 14.89
C ASN A 787 -14.19 21.33 13.86
N GLU A 788 -14.83 22.27 13.14
CA GLU A 788 -15.86 22.02 12.12
C GLU A 788 -15.31 21.29 10.87
N PHE A 789 -13.99 21.08 10.81
CA PHE A 789 -13.26 20.38 9.75
C PHE A 789 -12.64 19.04 10.19
N GLY A 790 -13.08 18.47 11.32
CA GLY A 790 -12.57 17.18 11.81
C GLY A 790 -13.02 15.99 10.96
N SER A 791 -12.24 14.90 10.96
CA SER A 791 -12.62 13.64 10.31
C SER A 791 -13.78 12.94 11.05
N ASP A 792 -14.47 12.01 10.39
CA ASP A 792 -15.56 11.22 11.03
C ASP A 792 -15.05 10.48 12.28
N ILE A 793 -13.80 10.00 12.23
CA ILE A 793 -13.10 9.37 13.37
C ILE A 793 -12.93 10.34 14.54
N ASP A 794 -12.58 11.60 14.27
CA ASP A 794 -12.45 12.64 15.30
C ASP A 794 -13.81 12.99 15.90
N HIS A 795 -14.88 12.98 15.10
CA HIS A 795 -16.23 13.22 15.57
C HIS A 795 -16.70 12.12 16.51
N MET A 796 -16.57 10.85 16.11
CA MET A 796 -16.92 9.70 16.94
C MET A 796 -16.12 9.65 18.26
N ASN A 797 -14.82 9.94 18.21
CA ASN A 797 -14.00 10.01 19.42
C ASN A 797 -14.44 11.13 20.37
N ARG A 798 -14.88 12.27 19.83
CA ARG A 798 -15.39 13.39 20.63
C ARG A 798 -16.73 13.05 21.27
N GLU A 799 -17.66 12.47 20.51
CA GLU A 799 -18.93 11.99 21.06
C GLU A 799 -18.68 10.97 22.17
N GLY A 800 -17.72 10.07 22.01
CA GLY A 800 -17.32 9.13 23.06
C GLY A 800 -16.85 9.83 24.35
N VAL A 801 -16.06 10.91 24.25
CA VAL A 801 -15.64 11.71 25.41
C VAL A 801 -16.84 12.43 26.05
N GLU A 802 -17.72 13.00 25.24
CA GLU A 802 -18.92 13.68 25.75
C GLU A 802 -19.85 12.72 26.48
N LEU A 803 -20.10 11.54 25.91
CA LEU A 803 -20.87 10.48 26.56
C LEU A 803 -20.19 10.05 27.86
N PHE A 804 -18.87 9.83 27.85
CA PHE A 804 -18.15 9.43 29.05
C PHE A 804 -18.30 10.45 30.19
N MET A 805 -18.32 11.75 29.87
CA MET A 805 -18.48 12.81 30.86
C MET A 805 -19.92 13.06 31.30
N LYS A 806 -20.88 13.04 30.36
CA LYS A 806 -22.26 13.49 30.62
C LYS A 806 -23.20 12.35 31.01
N ASP A 807 -22.96 11.13 30.55
CA ASP A 807 -23.86 10.01 30.80
C ASP A 807 -24.09 9.79 32.31
N GLU A 808 -25.33 9.47 32.65
CA GLU A 808 -25.75 9.22 34.03
C GLU A 808 -25.45 7.77 34.46
N GLY A 809 -25.20 6.90 33.48
CA GLY A 809 -24.81 5.51 33.71
C GLY A 809 -23.36 5.35 34.17
N CYS A 810 -23.01 4.10 34.48
CA CYS A 810 -21.64 3.73 34.81
C CYS A 810 -20.66 4.14 33.70
N ARG A 811 -19.57 4.82 34.08
CA ARG A 811 -18.52 5.28 33.14
C ARG A 811 -17.94 4.14 32.29
N ARG A 812 -17.87 2.92 32.83
CA ARG A 812 -17.37 1.74 32.10
C ARG A 812 -18.30 1.26 31.00
N LEU A 813 -19.62 1.48 31.11
CA LEU A 813 -20.55 1.11 30.04
C LEU A 813 -20.22 1.88 28.76
N VAL A 814 -19.90 3.16 28.87
CA VAL A 814 -19.47 3.98 27.73
C VAL A 814 -18.19 3.42 27.10
N LEU A 815 -17.20 3.08 27.91
CA LEU A 815 -15.93 2.49 27.44
C LEU A 815 -16.15 1.13 26.76
N GLY A 816 -16.93 0.24 27.39
CA GLY A 816 -17.22 -1.10 26.85
C GLY A 816 -17.98 -1.03 25.53
N ARG A 817 -19.00 -0.17 25.43
CA ARG A 817 -19.74 0.04 24.18
C ARG A 817 -18.85 0.55 23.07
N PHE A 818 -18.00 1.54 23.37
CA PHE A 818 -17.15 2.17 22.38
C PHE A 818 -16.03 1.24 21.90
N PHE A 819 -15.31 0.59 22.83
CA PHE A 819 -14.13 -0.20 22.48
C PHE A 819 -14.44 -1.65 22.12
N ASP A 820 -15.33 -2.29 22.87
CA ASP A 820 -15.47 -3.75 22.88
C ASP A 820 -16.82 -4.23 22.36
N GLY A 821 -17.80 -3.33 22.20
CA GLY A 821 -19.17 -3.68 21.82
C GLY A 821 -19.93 -4.44 22.91
N ILE A 822 -19.47 -4.36 24.16
CA ILE A 822 -20.06 -5.04 25.32
C ILE A 822 -20.47 -4.03 26.39
N GLU A 823 -21.49 -4.38 27.17
CA GLU A 823 -22.00 -3.53 28.25
C GLU A 823 -21.71 -4.18 29.60
N LEU A 824 -20.60 -3.79 30.24
CA LEU A 824 -20.22 -4.27 31.56
C LEU A 824 -20.04 -3.10 32.54
N CYS A 825 -20.78 -3.14 33.65
CA CYS A 825 -20.70 -2.16 34.73
C CYS A 825 -19.55 -2.49 35.70
N CYS A 826 -19.28 -1.59 36.68
CA CYS A 826 -18.24 -1.81 37.69
C CYS A 826 -18.52 -3.09 38.52
N SER A 827 -19.77 -3.33 38.88
CA SER A 827 -20.21 -4.51 39.63
C SER A 827 -19.95 -5.81 38.88
N ASP A 828 -20.30 -5.82 37.58
CA ASP A 828 -20.24 -7.03 36.73
C ASP A 828 -18.79 -7.49 36.55
N MET A 829 -17.87 -6.52 36.45
CA MET A 829 -16.43 -6.78 36.31
C MET A 829 -15.70 -6.97 37.63
N ARG A 830 -16.37 -6.79 38.79
CA ARG A 830 -15.73 -6.64 40.11
C ARG A 830 -14.60 -5.62 40.09
N ALA A 831 -14.86 -4.50 39.43
CA ALA A 831 -13.92 -3.41 39.24
C ALA A 831 -14.04 -2.34 40.32
N GLU A 832 -12.98 -1.55 40.46
CA GLU A 832 -12.98 -0.31 41.22
C GLU A 832 -14.10 0.61 40.73
N TYR A 833 -14.97 1.04 41.65
CA TYR A 833 -16.18 1.76 41.30
C TYR A 833 -15.84 3.16 40.75
N CYS A 834 -16.57 3.56 39.70
CA CYS A 834 -16.55 4.95 39.22
C CYS A 834 -17.43 5.85 40.10
N ASP A 835 -17.23 7.16 39.98
CA ASP A 835 -18.05 8.21 40.62
C ASP A 835 -19.56 7.90 40.56
N ARG A 836 -20.09 7.58 39.38
CA ARG A 836 -21.50 7.26 39.17
C ARG A 836 -21.98 6.01 39.93
N CYS A 837 -21.16 4.96 39.98
CA CYS A 837 -21.54 3.74 40.69
C CYS A 837 -21.34 3.85 42.21
N LEU A 838 -20.55 4.81 42.69
CA LEU A 838 -20.42 5.14 44.11
C LEU A 838 -21.54 6.05 44.61
N GLY A 839 -22.39 6.58 43.73
CA GLY A 839 -23.38 7.61 44.09
C GLY A 839 -22.75 8.96 44.44
N GLU A 840 -21.48 9.17 44.09
CA GLU A 840 -20.81 10.47 44.19
C GLU A 840 -21.39 11.37 43.08
N THR A 841 -22.54 12.01 43.36
CA THR A 841 -23.12 13.05 42.51
C THR A 841 -22.61 14.39 43.00
N ASP A 842 -22.04 15.20 42.11
CA ASP A 842 -21.79 16.63 42.41
C ASP A 842 -23.15 17.25 42.73
N GLU A 843 -23.32 17.76 43.97
CA GLU A 843 -24.50 18.51 44.41
C GLU A 843 -24.64 19.81 43.62
N ALA A 844 -25.14 19.73 42.38
CA ALA A 844 -25.61 20.86 41.61
C ALA A 844 -26.68 20.38 40.61
N ASP A 845 -27.91 20.80 40.90
CA ASP A 845 -29.15 20.70 40.12
C ASP A 845 -29.91 19.37 40.15
N GLY A 846 -31.00 19.40 40.93
CA GLY A 846 -32.14 18.53 40.77
C GLY A 846 -32.92 18.89 39.50
N GLY A 847 -33.24 17.88 38.71
CA GLY A 847 -34.12 17.95 37.55
C GLY A 847 -34.74 16.58 37.34
N GLU A 848 -36.06 16.55 37.16
CA GLU A 848 -36.93 15.38 37.24
C GLU A 848 -36.60 14.25 36.23
N TYR A 849 -36.90 13.04 36.72
CA TYR A 849 -36.81 11.73 36.10
C TYR A 849 -37.62 11.63 34.78
N TRP A 850 -36.99 11.19 33.68
CA TRP A 850 -37.69 10.73 32.46
C TRP A 850 -37.23 9.32 32.08
N GLU A 851 -38.16 8.36 32.16
CA GLU A 851 -37.91 6.93 32.03
C GLU A 851 -37.83 6.40 30.57
N GLU A 852 -37.48 7.25 29.59
CA GLU A 852 -37.42 6.88 28.15
C GLU A 852 -35.99 6.91 27.53
N GLY A 853 -34.94 6.86 28.36
CA GLY A 853 -33.55 6.94 27.92
C GLY A 853 -32.94 5.66 27.31
N LYS A 854 -33.58 4.49 27.44
CA LYS A 854 -33.00 3.19 27.01
C LYS A 854 -33.05 2.93 25.49
N VAL A 855 -33.80 3.72 24.71
CA VAL A 855 -34.06 3.43 23.27
C VAL A 855 -33.48 4.50 22.32
N LEU A 856 -33.15 5.70 22.80
CA LEU A 856 -32.86 6.86 21.93
C LEU A 856 -31.43 6.94 21.35
N VAL A 857 -30.44 6.24 21.92
CA VAL A 857 -29.02 6.45 21.58
C VAL A 857 -28.50 5.45 20.54
N VAL A 858 -29.00 4.20 20.57
CA VAL A 858 -28.73 3.22 19.49
C VAL A 858 -29.32 3.71 18.18
N ASN A 859 -30.45 4.42 18.23
CA ASN A 859 -31.07 5.00 17.06
C ASN A 859 -30.28 6.21 16.54
N ARG A 860 -29.81 7.19 17.30
CA ARG A 860 -29.18 8.37 16.65
C ARG A 860 -27.89 8.09 15.86
N LEU A 861 -27.01 7.19 16.30
CA LEU A 861 -25.78 6.85 15.56
C LEU A 861 -26.02 5.83 14.43
N LYS A 862 -26.85 4.79 14.65
CA LYS A 862 -27.30 3.91 13.55
C LYS A 862 -28.17 4.68 12.56
N GLU A 863 -29.00 5.60 13.01
CA GLU A 863 -29.81 6.49 12.18
C GLU A 863 -28.92 7.47 11.47
N SER A 864 -27.79 7.97 11.97
CA SER A 864 -26.93 8.85 11.16
C SER A 864 -26.36 8.12 9.94
N VAL A 865 -25.83 6.90 10.14
CA VAL A 865 -25.26 6.06 9.06
C VAL A 865 -26.36 5.47 8.17
N GLN A 866 -27.48 5.03 8.75
CA GLN A 866 -28.65 4.58 7.99
C GLN A 866 -29.36 5.75 7.30
N GLU A 867 -29.38 6.95 7.85
CA GLU A 867 -29.95 8.15 7.24
C GLU A 867 -29.08 8.61 6.10
N GLU A 868 -27.74 8.60 6.22
CA GLU A 868 -26.86 8.85 5.07
C GLU A 868 -27.05 7.82 3.96
N SER A 869 -27.13 6.53 4.32
CA SER A 869 -27.41 5.46 3.35
C SER A 869 -28.81 5.60 2.72
N ARG A 870 -29.83 5.98 3.51
CA ARG A 870 -31.19 6.27 3.03
C ARG A 870 -31.24 7.53 2.19
N ARG A 871 -30.49 8.58 2.53
CA ARG A 871 -30.37 9.82 1.76
C ARG A 871 -29.73 9.56 0.42
N MET A 872 -28.64 8.79 0.39
CA MET A 872 -27.98 8.35 -0.83
C MET A 872 -28.92 7.47 -1.68
N THR A 873 -29.63 6.52 -1.08
CA THR A 873 -30.61 5.68 -1.79
C THR A 873 -31.78 6.50 -2.36
N ARG A 874 -32.28 7.49 -1.60
CA ARG A 874 -33.32 8.42 -2.06
C ARG A 874 -32.81 9.28 -3.22
N LEU A 875 -31.60 9.82 -3.10
CA LEU A 875 -30.95 10.59 -4.15
C LEU A 875 -30.87 9.78 -5.45
N TYR A 876 -30.42 8.52 -5.38
CA TYR A 876 -30.41 7.61 -6.52
C TYR A 876 -31.79 7.32 -7.10
N SER A 877 -32.79 6.99 -6.26
CA SER A 877 -34.15 6.72 -6.73
C SER A 877 -34.76 7.92 -7.47
N TRP A 878 -34.51 9.13 -6.98
CA TRP A 878 -34.96 10.35 -7.62
C TRP A 878 -34.26 10.64 -8.95
N LEU A 879 -32.97 10.29 -9.07
CA LEU A 879 -32.25 10.38 -10.35
C LEU A 879 -32.92 9.51 -11.43
N ASP A 880 -33.34 8.30 -11.08
CA ASP A 880 -34.05 7.41 -12.03
C ASP A 880 -35.45 7.92 -12.37
N ARG A 881 -36.21 8.44 -11.39
CA ARG A 881 -37.53 9.05 -11.67
C ARG A 881 -37.43 10.23 -12.64
N VAL A 882 -36.47 11.13 -12.43
CA VAL A 882 -36.32 12.30 -13.31
C VAL A 882 -35.74 11.98 -14.69
N ARG A 883 -35.21 10.75 -14.88
CA ARG A 883 -34.80 10.24 -16.18
C ARG A 883 -36.00 9.98 -17.08
N GLU A 884 -37.10 9.50 -16.50
CA GLU A 884 -38.29 9.00 -17.21
C GLU A 884 -39.36 10.07 -17.48
N VAL A 885 -39.30 11.21 -16.78
CA VAL A 885 -40.26 12.32 -16.95
C VAL A 885 -39.90 13.24 -18.11
N GLY A 886 -40.88 13.92 -18.71
CA GLY A 886 -40.67 14.90 -19.77
C GLY A 886 -39.89 16.14 -19.31
N CYS A 887 -40.25 16.72 -18.16
CA CYS A 887 -39.66 17.95 -17.62
C CYS A 887 -39.35 17.85 -16.11
N SER A 888 -38.06 17.81 -15.75
CA SER A 888 -37.62 17.68 -14.35
C SER A 888 -37.94 18.90 -13.48
N VAL A 889 -37.97 20.11 -14.06
CA VAL A 889 -38.32 21.35 -13.35
C VAL A 889 -39.79 21.34 -12.90
N CYS A 890 -40.69 20.97 -13.80
CA CYS A 890 -42.12 20.88 -13.48
C CYS A 890 -42.39 19.72 -12.52
N PHE A 891 -41.71 18.59 -12.71
CA PHE A 891 -41.78 17.45 -11.80
C PHE A 891 -41.36 17.81 -10.36
N VAL A 892 -40.19 18.43 -10.18
CA VAL A 892 -39.71 18.85 -8.86
C VAL A 892 -40.60 19.95 -8.27
N LYS A 893 -41.05 20.92 -9.07
CA LYS A 893 -41.99 21.96 -8.60
C LYS A 893 -43.31 21.35 -8.11
N TRP A 894 -43.84 20.35 -8.82
CA TRP A 894 -45.07 19.65 -8.44
C TRP A 894 -44.94 19.01 -7.05
N HIS A 895 -43.85 18.29 -6.80
CA HIS A 895 -43.56 17.71 -5.50
C HIS A 895 -43.29 18.75 -4.39
N ILE A 896 -42.71 19.91 -4.72
CA ILE A 896 -42.50 21.00 -3.75
C ILE A 896 -43.82 21.66 -3.33
N HIS A 897 -44.80 21.81 -4.23
CA HIS A 897 -46.03 22.56 -3.95
C HIS A 897 -47.25 21.68 -3.65
N GLY A 898 -47.25 20.40 -4.05
CA GLY A 898 -48.34 19.45 -3.85
C GLY A 898 -49.50 19.73 -4.82
N ALA A 899 -49.74 18.83 -5.77
CA ALA A 899 -50.94 18.84 -6.60
C ALA A 899 -51.46 17.41 -6.80
N LYS A 900 -52.76 17.26 -7.05
CA LYS A 900 -53.49 15.98 -7.04
C LYS A 900 -53.09 15.11 -8.25
N GLU A 901 -53.21 13.78 -8.14
CA GLU A 901 -52.86 12.79 -9.19
C GLU A 901 -53.51 13.07 -10.55
N GLU A 902 -54.64 13.79 -10.57
CA GLU A 902 -55.38 14.17 -11.77
C GLU A 902 -54.60 15.16 -12.67
N ASP A 903 -53.55 15.82 -12.16
CA ASP A 903 -52.73 16.81 -12.88
C ASP A 903 -51.49 16.25 -13.61
N ILE A 904 -51.25 14.92 -13.59
CA ILE A 904 -50.06 14.28 -14.16
C ILE A 904 -49.84 14.64 -15.64
N ARG A 905 -50.92 14.82 -16.42
CA ARG A 905 -50.89 15.20 -17.85
C ARG A 905 -50.25 16.58 -18.12
N ARG A 906 -50.07 17.45 -17.12
CA ARG A 906 -49.43 18.77 -17.29
C ARG A 906 -47.89 18.70 -17.32
N MET A 907 -47.29 17.55 -16.98
CA MET A 907 -45.83 17.35 -16.86
C MET A 907 -45.19 16.56 -18.01
N GLU A 908 -45.98 16.10 -18.98
CA GLU A 908 -45.55 15.28 -20.13
C GLU A 908 -44.90 16.10 -21.27
N HIS A 909 -44.63 17.39 -21.06
CA HIS A 909 -43.89 18.18 -22.05
C HIS A 909 -42.38 17.93 -21.91
N GLU A 910 -41.67 18.00 -23.02
CA GLU A 910 -40.21 18.02 -22.98
C GLU A 910 -39.72 19.29 -22.28
N ARG A 911 -38.60 19.23 -21.57
CA ARG A 911 -38.02 20.40 -20.89
C ARG A 911 -37.90 21.64 -21.80
N LYS A 912 -37.78 21.49 -23.13
CA LYS A 912 -37.69 22.61 -24.10
C LYS A 912 -38.93 23.49 -24.15
N ASP A 913 -40.07 22.91 -23.81
CA ASP A 913 -41.38 23.55 -23.84
C ASP A 913 -41.81 24.02 -22.44
N CYS A 914 -40.89 24.01 -21.47
CA CYS A 914 -41.17 24.40 -20.09
C CYS A 914 -41.44 25.90 -19.97
N LYS A 915 -42.63 26.24 -19.43
CA LYS A 915 -43.05 27.63 -19.20
C LYS A 915 -42.33 28.30 -18.01
N LEU A 916 -41.74 27.52 -17.11
CA LEU A 916 -41.09 28.01 -15.89
C LEU A 916 -39.64 28.41 -16.14
N LEU A 917 -38.91 27.58 -16.88
CA LEU A 917 -37.50 27.82 -17.22
C LEU A 917 -37.37 27.86 -18.74
N LYS A 918 -37.29 29.07 -19.30
CA LYS A 918 -37.23 29.29 -20.75
C LYS A 918 -35.97 28.66 -21.36
N GLN A 919 -36.12 28.08 -22.55
CA GLN A 919 -35.02 27.48 -23.32
C GLN A 919 -33.78 28.36 -23.41
N LYS A 920 -33.99 29.63 -23.80
CA LYS A 920 -32.91 30.61 -24.02
C LYS A 920 -32.06 30.86 -22.77
N ASP A 921 -32.66 30.76 -21.59
CA ASP A 921 -31.94 30.98 -20.32
C ASP A 921 -31.16 29.74 -19.90
N PHE A 922 -31.71 28.54 -20.17
CA PHE A 922 -31.02 27.28 -20.00
C PHE A 922 -29.79 27.16 -20.89
N ASP A 923 -29.93 27.44 -22.20
CA ASP A 923 -28.83 27.32 -23.16
C ASP A 923 -27.68 28.28 -22.82
N ARG A 924 -28.01 29.50 -22.38
CA ARG A 924 -27.03 30.49 -21.91
C ARG A 924 -26.26 30.01 -20.68
N TRP A 925 -26.95 29.38 -19.73
CA TRP A 925 -26.31 28.78 -18.55
C TRP A 925 -25.42 27.61 -18.93
N GLN A 926 -25.94 26.67 -19.72
CA GLN A 926 -25.23 25.47 -20.13
C GLN A 926 -23.95 25.79 -20.91
N ALA A 927 -23.98 26.78 -21.81
CA ALA A 927 -22.80 27.18 -22.60
C ALA A 927 -21.63 27.70 -21.73
N SER A 928 -21.95 28.26 -20.55
CA SER A 928 -20.96 28.83 -19.61
C SER A 928 -20.49 27.85 -18.53
N LEU A 929 -21.11 26.67 -18.44
CA LEU A 929 -20.83 25.66 -17.43
C LEU A 929 -19.88 24.60 -17.99
N ARG A 930 -18.63 24.63 -17.51
CA ARG A 930 -17.67 23.54 -17.68
C ARG A 930 -17.35 22.98 -16.29
N PHE A 931 -17.81 21.76 -16.03
CA PHE A 931 -17.46 21.02 -14.81
C PHE A 931 -16.00 20.56 -14.92
N ALA A 932 -15.32 20.41 -13.78
CA ALA A 932 -13.92 19.98 -13.75
C ALA A 932 -13.76 18.65 -14.49
N ASP A 933 -12.81 18.60 -15.42
CA ASP A 933 -12.48 17.39 -16.13
C ASP A 933 -12.04 16.31 -15.12
N TYR A 934 -12.45 15.07 -15.35
CA TYR A 934 -12.05 13.85 -14.62
C TYR A 934 -12.82 13.46 -13.34
N GLU A 935 -13.60 14.33 -12.69
CA GLU A 935 -14.36 13.95 -11.47
C GLU A 935 -15.87 13.81 -11.68
N CYS A 936 -16.47 14.56 -12.61
CA CYS A 936 -17.91 14.52 -12.90
C CYS A 936 -18.21 14.53 -14.41
N CYS A 937 -19.38 14.02 -14.80
CA CYS A 937 -19.88 14.05 -16.17
C CYS A 937 -20.22 15.48 -16.61
N TRP A 938 -19.76 15.87 -17.79
CA TRP A 938 -19.88 17.23 -18.34
C TRP A 938 -21.31 17.56 -18.79
N GLU A 939 -22.14 16.55 -19.03
CA GLU A 939 -23.52 16.74 -19.47
C GLU A 939 -24.52 16.84 -18.31
N CYS A 940 -24.25 16.19 -17.17
CA CYS A 940 -25.19 16.13 -16.04
C CYS A 940 -24.61 16.56 -14.68
N GLY A 941 -23.31 16.74 -14.54
CA GLY A 941 -22.64 17.12 -13.29
C GLY A 941 -22.57 16.03 -12.21
N LEU A 942 -22.98 14.79 -12.53
CA LEU A 942 -22.89 13.63 -11.62
C LEU A 942 -21.48 13.02 -11.60
N PRO A 943 -21.06 12.38 -10.49
CA PRO A 943 -19.86 11.52 -10.48
C PRO A 943 -19.87 10.53 -11.65
N TYR A 944 -18.68 10.27 -12.21
CA TYR A 944 -18.57 9.47 -13.44
C TYR A 944 -19.15 8.06 -13.33
N ASN A 945 -18.95 7.41 -12.19
CA ASN A 945 -19.51 6.10 -11.84
C ASN A 945 -21.04 6.11 -11.78
N TRP A 946 -21.68 7.21 -11.37
CA TRP A 946 -23.14 7.36 -11.36
C TRP A 946 -23.66 7.64 -12.77
N CYS A 947 -23.00 8.53 -13.50
CA CYS A 947 -23.35 8.81 -14.87
C CYS A 947 -23.22 7.57 -15.77
N SER A 948 -22.21 6.71 -15.56
CA SER A 948 -22.02 5.50 -16.37
C SER A 948 -23.20 4.54 -16.27
N VAL A 949 -23.87 4.47 -15.12
CA VAL A 949 -25.05 3.62 -14.91
C VAL A 949 -26.24 4.09 -15.77
N GLY A 950 -26.42 5.42 -15.91
CA GLY A 950 -27.48 6.00 -16.74
C GLY A 950 -27.11 6.27 -18.20
N ARG A 951 -26.00 5.73 -18.72
CA ARG A 951 -25.64 5.91 -20.15
C ARG A 951 -26.46 4.97 -21.02
N VAL A 952 -27.30 5.55 -21.89
CA VAL A 952 -28.04 4.81 -22.91
C VAL A 952 -27.36 5.05 -24.26
N GLN A 953 -26.89 3.98 -24.92
CA GLN A 953 -26.19 4.03 -26.21
C GLN A 953 -24.99 5.01 -26.22
N GLY A 954 -24.27 5.10 -25.10
CA GLY A 954 -23.07 5.95 -24.98
C GLY A 954 -23.31 7.43 -24.73
N LYS A 955 -24.57 7.89 -24.65
CA LYS A 955 -24.94 9.28 -24.29
C LYS A 955 -25.39 9.37 -22.84
N CYS A 956 -25.20 10.52 -22.18
CA CYS A 956 -25.66 10.70 -20.80
C CYS A 956 -27.20 10.72 -20.75
N GLY A 957 -27.83 9.74 -20.10
CA GLY A 957 -29.28 9.70 -19.90
C GLY A 957 -29.81 10.77 -18.93
N TYR A 958 -28.92 11.43 -18.18
CA TYR A 958 -29.27 12.52 -17.25
C TYR A 958 -29.00 13.91 -17.84
N ARG A 959 -28.58 13.98 -19.11
CA ARG A 959 -28.35 15.25 -19.82
C ARG A 959 -29.63 16.09 -19.78
N ASN A 960 -29.49 17.37 -19.42
CA ASN A 960 -30.60 18.31 -19.29
C ASN A 960 -31.69 17.88 -18.29
N ARG A 961 -31.38 17.03 -17.30
CA ARG A 961 -32.31 16.62 -16.24
C ARG A 961 -31.97 17.24 -14.88
N ILE A 962 -30.69 17.26 -14.52
CA ILE A 962 -30.22 17.69 -13.19
C ILE A 962 -30.02 19.21 -13.13
N LEU A 963 -29.22 19.75 -14.07
CA LEU A 963 -28.90 21.18 -14.13
C LEU A 963 -30.15 22.10 -14.15
N PRO A 964 -31.23 21.83 -14.90
CA PRO A 964 -32.43 22.66 -14.86
C PRO A 964 -33.05 22.82 -13.47
N VAL A 965 -32.90 21.82 -12.60
CA VAL A 965 -33.46 21.89 -11.24
C VAL A 965 -32.55 22.62 -10.29
N VAL A 966 -31.23 22.50 -10.45
CA VAL A 966 -30.28 23.37 -9.76
C VAL A 966 -30.54 24.85 -10.13
N MET A 967 -30.98 25.10 -11.37
CA MET A 967 -31.40 26.44 -11.82
C MET A 967 -32.73 26.94 -11.23
N MET A 968 -33.47 26.11 -10.48
CA MET A 968 -34.77 26.53 -9.92
C MET A 968 -34.65 27.66 -8.90
N VAL A 969 -33.46 27.95 -8.36
CA VAL A 969 -33.20 29.15 -7.56
C VAL A 969 -33.58 30.46 -8.27
N LYS A 970 -33.62 30.46 -9.62
CA LYS A 970 -34.05 31.62 -10.42
C LYS A 970 -35.57 31.83 -10.41
N VAL A 971 -36.34 30.77 -10.21
CA VAL A 971 -37.79 30.76 -10.45
C VAL A 971 -38.61 30.33 -9.23
N SER A 972 -37.96 29.89 -8.15
CA SER A 972 -38.59 29.45 -6.91
C SER A 972 -37.92 30.08 -5.69
N GLU A 973 -38.67 30.90 -4.96
CA GLU A 973 -38.22 31.48 -3.69
C GLU A 973 -37.93 30.41 -2.63
N THR A 974 -38.72 29.33 -2.63
CA THR A 974 -38.54 28.19 -1.73
C THR A 974 -37.18 27.54 -1.95
N VAL A 975 -36.81 27.24 -3.20
CA VAL A 975 -35.50 26.64 -3.52
C VAL A 975 -34.37 27.61 -3.16
N ARG A 976 -34.57 28.92 -3.39
CA ARG A 976 -33.58 29.94 -2.99
C ARG A 976 -33.37 29.98 -1.47
N GLY A 977 -34.45 29.92 -0.69
CA GLY A 977 -34.40 29.86 0.77
C GLY A 977 -33.66 28.62 1.28
N LEU A 978 -33.90 27.45 0.66
CA LEU A 978 -33.21 26.20 1.01
C LEU A 978 -31.71 26.29 0.76
N VAL A 979 -31.30 26.76 -0.42
CA VAL A 979 -29.88 26.87 -0.78
C VAL A 979 -29.17 27.89 0.12
N ARG A 980 -29.80 29.05 0.37
CA ARG A 980 -29.25 30.06 1.28
C ARG A 980 -29.14 29.55 2.71
N GLY A 981 -30.18 28.91 3.24
CA GLY A 981 -30.21 28.40 4.61
C GLY A 981 -29.21 27.27 4.84
N ARG A 982 -29.03 26.37 3.86
CA ARG A 982 -28.14 25.21 4.00
C ARG A 982 -26.67 25.52 3.68
N PHE A 983 -26.42 26.36 2.68
CA PHE A 983 -25.07 26.57 2.14
C PHE A 983 -24.53 27.98 2.32
N GLY A 984 -25.34 28.94 2.81
CA GLY A 984 -24.90 30.32 3.05
C GLY A 984 -24.57 31.10 1.77
N VAL A 985 -25.05 30.65 0.61
CA VAL A 985 -24.73 31.25 -0.70
C VAL A 985 -25.80 32.24 -1.12
N ASP A 986 -25.38 33.40 -1.62
CA ASP A 986 -26.29 34.32 -2.28
C ASP A 986 -26.60 33.85 -3.71
N CYS A 987 -27.84 33.39 -3.93
CA CYS A 987 -28.29 32.93 -5.24
C CYS A 987 -28.83 34.07 -6.13
N THR A 988 -28.80 35.33 -5.68
CA THR A 988 -29.25 36.49 -6.48
C THR A 988 -28.18 36.94 -7.47
N ASP A 989 -26.90 36.78 -7.13
CA ASP A 989 -25.78 36.90 -8.06
C ASP A 989 -25.63 35.63 -8.90
N GLU A 990 -26.10 35.70 -10.14
CA GLU A 990 -26.08 34.60 -11.09
C GLU A 990 -24.66 34.14 -11.45
N GLN A 991 -23.68 35.04 -11.48
CA GLN A 991 -22.30 34.69 -11.83
C GLN A 991 -21.60 34.02 -10.65
N ALA A 992 -21.73 34.57 -9.45
CA ALA A 992 -21.15 33.98 -8.25
C ALA A 992 -21.74 32.60 -7.95
N TYR A 993 -23.07 32.44 -8.08
CA TYR A 993 -23.72 31.16 -7.86
C TYR A 993 -23.28 30.10 -8.89
N ARG A 994 -23.10 30.49 -10.17
CA ARG A 994 -22.58 29.59 -11.22
C ARG A 994 -21.16 29.11 -10.95
N GLU A 995 -20.27 29.99 -10.51
CA GLU A 995 -18.91 29.59 -10.13
C GLU A 995 -18.90 28.71 -8.89
N TRP A 996 -19.83 28.96 -7.95
CA TRP A 996 -19.95 28.17 -6.75
C TRP A 996 -20.43 26.74 -7.00
N ILE A 997 -21.46 26.53 -7.84
CA ILE A 997 -21.99 25.18 -8.13
C ILE A 997 -20.99 24.27 -8.87
N LYS A 998 -19.97 24.83 -9.53
CA LYS A 998 -18.90 24.09 -10.21
C LYS A 998 -17.90 23.46 -9.24
N ARG A 999 -17.75 24.02 -8.04
CA ARG A 999 -16.75 23.57 -7.07
C ARG A 999 -17.10 22.17 -6.54
N ILE A 1000 -16.06 21.41 -6.25
CA ILE A 1000 -16.16 20.04 -5.76
C ILE A 1000 -16.12 20.05 -4.23
N ARG A 1001 -16.93 19.17 -3.62
CA ARG A 1001 -16.96 18.90 -2.20
C ARG A 1001 -17.07 17.39 -1.93
N PRO A 1002 -16.50 16.88 -0.83
CA PRO A 1002 -16.76 15.52 -0.40
C PRO A 1002 -18.21 15.40 0.11
N MET A 1003 -18.91 14.36 -0.33
CA MET A 1003 -20.28 14.01 0.08
C MET A 1003 -20.47 12.49 -0.06
N TYR A 1004 -20.97 11.81 0.98
CA TYR A 1004 -21.16 10.35 0.98
C TYR A 1004 -19.89 9.55 0.62
N GLY A 1005 -18.70 10.02 1.03
CA GLY A 1005 -17.41 9.40 0.67
C GLY A 1005 -16.99 9.60 -0.80
N LEU A 1006 -17.69 10.43 -1.57
CA LEU A 1006 -17.41 10.70 -2.99
C LEU A 1006 -17.16 12.20 -3.24
N SER A 1007 -16.35 12.51 -4.25
CA SER A 1007 -16.22 13.88 -4.79
C SER A 1007 -17.46 14.24 -5.61
N MET A 1008 -18.23 15.23 -5.16
CA MET A 1008 -19.45 15.70 -5.82
C MET A 1008 -19.40 17.22 -6.05
N THR A 1009 -20.12 17.71 -7.06
CA THR A 1009 -20.26 19.16 -7.27
C THR A 1009 -21.20 19.80 -6.25
N ASN A 1010 -20.97 21.07 -5.93
CA ASN A 1010 -21.92 21.86 -5.13
C ASN A 1010 -23.32 21.91 -5.76
N GLY A 1011 -23.42 21.85 -7.09
CA GLY A 1011 -24.72 21.72 -7.78
C GLY A 1011 -25.47 20.44 -7.42
N LEU A 1012 -24.76 19.33 -7.18
CA LEU A 1012 -25.37 18.07 -6.76
C LEU A 1012 -25.78 18.10 -5.28
N ALA A 1013 -25.05 18.82 -4.45
CA ALA A 1013 -25.45 19.07 -3.06
C ALA A 1013 -26.74 19.90 -2.96
N VAL A 1014 -26.93 20.87 -3.88
CA VAL A 1014 -28.20 21.61 -4.01
C VAL A 1014 -29.34 20.67 -4.38
N TRP A 1015 -29.10 19.78 -5.35
CA TRP A 1015 -30.08 18.79 -5.77
C TRP A 1015 -30.47 17.81 -4.64
N ASP A 1016 -29.50 17.34 -3.85
CA ASP A 1016 -29.77 16.51 -2.66
C ASP A 1016 -30.63 17.25 -1.63
N GLU A 1017 -30.30 18.51 -1.30
CA GLU A 1017 -31.08 19.29 -0.32
C GLU A 1017 -32.54 19.49 -0.76
N ILE A 1018 -32.78 19.71 -2.07
CA ILE A 1018 -34.13 19.81 -2.63
C ILE A 1018 -34.90 18.48 -2.45
N ILE A 1019 -34.26 17.34 -2.72
CA ILE A 1019 -34.88 16.02 -2.54
C ILE A 1019 -35.18 15.76 -1.06
N GLN A 1020 -34.25 16.11 -0.15
CA GLN A 1020 -34.49 15.95 1.28
C GLN A 1020 -35.61 16.86 1.77
N TYR A 1021 -35.79 18.05 1.17
CA TYR A 1021 -36.92 18.92 1.47
C TYR A 1021 -38.25 18.32 1.02
N ILE A 1022 -38.32 17.80 -0.21
CA ILE A 1022 -39.52 17.12 -0.73
C ILE A 1022 -39.87 15.92 0.15
N ALA A 1023 -38.89 15.07 0.48
CA ALA A 1023 -39.10 13.90 1.32
C ALA A 1023 -39.56 14.26 2.75
N ARG A 1024 -39.16 15.41 3.28
CA ARG A 1024 -39.66 15.94 4.56
C ARG A 1024 -41.11 16.40 4.45
N LYS A 1025 -41.50 17.00 3.32
CA LYS A 1025 -42.86 17.47 3.05
C LYS A 1025 -43.85 16.35 2.73
N GLU A 1026 -43.40 15.25 2.15
CA GLU A 1026 -44.25 14.07 1.87
C GLU A 1026 -44.52 13.21 3.12
N LYS A 1027 -43.75 13.41 4.21
CA LYS A 1027 -43.87 12.67 5.48
C LYS A 1027 -44.70 13.38 6.56
N GLY A 1028 -44.91 14.68 6.43
CA GLY A 1028 -45.74 15.49 7.32
C GLY A 1028 -47.02 15.89 6.61
#